data_AF-A0A2A4F5H2-F1
#
_entry.id   AF-A0A2A4F5H2-F1
#
_cell.length_a   1.000
_cell.length_b   1.000
_cell.length_c   1.000
_cell.angle_alpha   90.00
_cell.angle_beta   90.00
_cell.angle_gamma   90.00
#
_symmetry.space_group_name_H-M   'P 1'
#
loop_
_entity.id
_entity.type
_entity.pdbx_description
1 polymer ?
#
loop_
_entity_poly.entity_id
_entity_poly.type
_entity_poly.pdbx_seq_one_letter_code
_entity_poly.pdbx_strand_id
1 'polypeptide(L)'
;MDVAIDEAGKSAQGSVQWLLEKDIDKDAMPTTGNDVKFLVCGQEGFESIANDLIAAKKSVDICCWGFDPGMELVRSMSAPTACWAGDPHVSAQPYPGVWPRGIVYGALLEEITKRADNPVTVRLLLWYDGDGSKVQNSMPGFTDVPVSGVWHPIQRLGMQQDPPYTNPTRNQYCIDWWKRNLPDGKSGGGSNPRLQIVLRSISKADVQALIAADPKEQDAPSTHTEGTTEWLGGVSEKKLLEEYPSHHQKPILIDYDYDDGSKAVGYVMGLNSITDYWDRTAHQIDDPLRETWKPSYVDSELKHEQETQDPKGPLSTAVYSQTNPYQDYACRLVGKALKRLHQNFVGGWNLFAPPKLQATELKDLPSRIPSGEDNPAQQVQIVRTQAHEREKTIKKLYYQATSFARNYIYMENQYFFYPEFARHVKQERQKFHDAWAKLANKPQQDAPMLHLFVVIPHPQDPGMIPRTYDSLAELGHSDAMKGQSDLVSKKKVYQTYKNDRGENTFHPQSLQELQDTIGLKVTIARLRTSGMVSGQMAYREIYIHAKLMIVDDVFVTVGSANMDQRSMSVDSEINVGVTGQALASGLRERVFSLMSNGKISAPCDRDHIPDVFKAWNDLMDHNDDLRQHQKPMEGFLLPFMDQRSKTVLHASIDTPSSTETANTA
;
A
#
# COMPACT_ATOMS: atom_id res chain seq x y z
N MET A 1 23.01 2.55 22.46
CA MET A 1 24.04 1.95 21.61
C MET A 1 24.88 1.08 22.52
N ASP A 2 24.80 -0.23 22.32
CA ASP A 2 25.81 -1.14 22.83
C ASP A 2 26.83 -1.28 21.69
N VAL A 3 28.09 -0.93 21.96
CA VAL A 3 29.15 -0.93 20.95
C VAL A 3 30.06 -2.11 21.27
N ALA A 4 30.14 -3.09 20.37
CA ALA A 4 31.10 -4.16 20.49
C ALA A 4 32.50 -3.60 20.17
N ILE A 5 33.44 -3.75 21.11
CA ILE A 5 34.82 -3.32 20.97
C ILE A 5 35.67 -4.56 20.71
N ASP A 6 36.26 -4.64 19.53
CA ASP A 6 37.37 -5.54 19.26
C ASP A 6 38.64 -4.92 19.85
N GLU A 7 38.98 -5.36 21.06
CA GLU A 7 40.16 -4.88 21.79
C GLU A 7 41.48 -5.25 21.07
N ALA A 8 41.50 -6.34 20.29
CA ALA A 8 42.69 -6.79 19.58
C ALA A 8 42.92 -6.00 18.29
N GLY A 9 41.87 -5.79 17.50
CA GLY A 9 41.91 -4.97 16.29
C GLY A 9 41.77 -3.46 16.54
N LYS A 10 41.53 -3.05 17.79
CA LYS A 10 41.23 -1.66 18.18
C LYS A 10 40.12 -1.04 17.33
N SER A 11 39.13 -1.84 16.98
CA SER A 11 38.01 -1.42 16.16
C SER A 11 36.72 -1.62 16.94
N ALA A 12 35.71 -0.82 16.62
CA ALA A 12 34.41 -0.93 17.23
C ALA A 12 33.35 -0.84 16.14
N GLN A 13 32.42 -1.78 16.15
CA GLN A 13 31.27 -1.76 15.26
C GLN A 13 30.01 -1.63 16.11
N GLY A 14 29.22 -0.61 15.81
CA GLY A 14 27.90 -0.40 16.39
C GLY A 14 26.90 -0.20 15.27
N SER A 15 25.74 -0.82 15.38
CA SER A 15 24.58 -0.51 14.54
C SER A 15 23.66 0.49 15.27
N VAL A 16 23.03 1.37 14.51
CA VAL A 16 21.90 2.14 15.04
C VAL A 16 20.67 1.24 15.15
N GLN A 17 19.80 1.56 16.09
CA GLN A 17 18.59 0.79 16.34
C GLN A 17 17.52 1.17 15.31
N TRP A 18 17.48 0.48 14.16
CA TRP A 18 16.49 0.75 13.10
C TRP A 18 15.10 0.21 13.42
N LEU A 19 15.03 -0.87 14.20
CA LEU A 19 13.80 -1.58 14.56
C LEU A 19 13.38 -1.26 16.00
N LEU A 20 12.15 -1.64 16.35
CA LEU A 20 11.63 -1.41 17.70
C LEU A 20 12.10 -2.52 18.65
N GLU A 21 12.99 -2.19 19.60
CA GLU A 21 13.54 -3.16 20.57
C GLU A 21 13.12 -2.87 22.02
N LYS A 22 12.45 -1.74 22.25
CA LYS A 22 12.02 -1.27 23.57
C LYS A 22 10.52 -1.00 23.58
N ASP A 23 9.89 -1.24 24.72
CA ASP A 23 8.47 -0.98 24.96
C ASP A 23 7.56 -1.59 23.87
N ILE A 24 7.91 -2.80 23.46
CA ILE A 24 7.19 -3.60 22.47
C ILE A 24 6.90 -5.00 23.03
N ASP A 25 5.83 -5.62 22.53
CA ASP A 25 5.52 -7.01 22.82
C ASP A 25 6.72 -7.91 22.48
N LYS A 26 7.05 -8.85 23.37
CA LYS A 26 8.11 -9.84 23.18
C LYS A 26 7.98 -10.59 21.85
N ASP A 27 6.75 -10.87 21.40
CA ASP A 27 6.49 -11.62 20.18
C ASP A 27 6.52 -10.73 18.93
N ALA A 28 6.63 -9.42 19.09
CA ALA A 28 6.89 -8.44 18.04
C ALA A 28 8.35 -7.95 18.02
N MET A 29 9.25 -8.58 18.79
CA MET A 29 10.68 -8.26 18.75
C MET A 29 11.32 -8.60 17.39
N PRO A 30 12.40 -7.90 16.99
CA PRO A 30 13.17 -8.25 15.80
C PRO A 30 13.72 -9.66 15.88
N THR A 31 13.71 -10.35 14.74
CA THR A 31 14.23 -11.72 14.61
C THR A 31 15.31 -11.80 13.53
N THR A 32 16.31 -12.65 13.75
CA THR A 32 17.37 -13.00 12.79
C THR A 32 17.07 -14.37 12.14
N GLY A 33 17.88 -14.77 11.16
CA GLY A 33 17.73 -16.07 10.49
C GLY A 33 16.51 -16.14 9.57
N ASN A 34 16.04 -14.99 9.09
CA ASN A 34 14.95 -14.89 8.12
C ASN A 34 15.50 -14.74 6.70
N ASP A 35 14.88 -15.44 5.76
CA ASP A 35 15.04 -15.20 4.33
C ASP A 35 13.93 -14.25 3.85
N VAL A 36 14.34 -13.22 3.11
CA VAL A 36 13.50 -12.10 2.70
C VAL A 36 13.66 -11.86 1.21
N LYS A 37 12.54 -11.83 0.49
CA LYS A 37 12.51 -11.49 -0.94
C LYS A 37 11.46 -10.42 -1.22
N PHE A 38 11.91 -9.27 -1.70
CA PHE A 38 11.03 -8.23 -2.21
C PHE A 38 10.65 -8.52 -3.67
N LEU A 39 9.35 -8.43 -3.96
CA LEU A 39 8.74 -8.68 -5.26
C LEU A 39 8.15 -7.35 -5.75
N VAL A 40 8.40 -7.01 -7.00
CA VAL A 40 8.01 -5.72 -7.59
C VAL A 40 6.87 -5.94 -8.57
N CYS A 41 5.78 -5.19 -8.38
CA CYS A 41 4.51 -5.31 -9.11
C CYS A 41 3.77 -6.64 -8.90
N GLY A 42 2.51 -6.66 -9.33
CA GLY A 42 1.62 -7.79 -9.11
C GLY A 42 2.05 -9.06 -9.85
N GLN A 43 2.66 -8.99 -11.03
CA GLN A 43 3.06 -10.18 -11.78
C GLN A 43 4.00 -11.06 -10.93
N GLU A 44 5.07 -10.49 -10.38
CA GLU A 44 6.01 -11.26 -9.55
C GLU A 44 5.41 -11.68 -8.22
N GLY A 45 4.65 -10.78 -7.59
CA GLY A 45 3.98 -11.03 -6.32
C GLY A 45 3.04 -12.24 -6.40
N PHE A 46 2.10 -12.18 -7.34
CA PHE A 46 1.07 -13.20 -7.49
C PHE A 46 1.60 -14.50 -8.12
N GLU A 47 2.62 -14.44 -8.99
CA GLU A 47 3.28 -15.66 -9.45
C GLU A 47 3.98 -16.39 -8.31
N SER A 48 4.69 -15.66 -7.43
CA SER A 48 5.30 -16.24 -6.23
C SER A 48 4.25 -16.87 -5.31
N ILE A 49 3.14 -16.16 -5.05
CA ILE A 49 2.03 -16.66 -4.23
C ILE A 49 1.42 -17.91 -4.86
N ALA A 50 1.15 -17.91 -6.18
CA ALA A 50 0.61 -19.07 -6.88
C ALA A 50 1.49 -20.30 -6.72
N ASN A 51 2.81 -20.14 -6.87
CA ASN A 51 3.78 -21.23 -6.72
C ASN A 51 3.76 -21.83 -5.30
N ASP A 52 3.74 -20.99 -4.26
CA ASP A 52 3.68 -21.48 -2.88
C ASP A 52 2.31 -22.10 -2.53
N LEU A 53 1.20 -21.56 -3.05
CA LEU A 53 -0.14 -22.16 -2.91
C LEU A 53 -0.20 -23.53 -3.58
N ILE A 54 0.38 -23.68 -4.78
CA ILE A 54 0.46 -24.96 -5.47
C ILE A 54 1.28 -25.95 -4.62
N ALA A 55 2.37 -25.51 -4.01
CA ALA A 55 3.24 -26.36 -3.19
C ALA A 55 2.65 -26.74 -1.81
N ALA A 56 1.64 -26.01 -1.33
CA ALA A 56 1.06 -26.16 -0.01
C ALA A 56 0.60 -27.59 0.32
N LYS A 57 0.76 -27.97 1.60
CA LYS A 57 0.58 -29.34 2.11
C LYS A 57 -0.48 -29.46 3.20
N LYS A 58 -0.83 -28.39 3.91
CA LYS A 58 -1.74 -28.48 5.05
C LYS A 58 -2.61 -27.26 5.25
N SER A 59 -2.05 -26.06 5.24
CA SER A 59 -2.79 -24.85 5.63
C SER A 59 -2.39 -23.64 4.80
N VAL A 60 -3.38 -22.79 4.53
CA VAL A 60 -3.22 -21.50 3.88
C VAL A 60 -4.13 -20.51 4.59
N ASP A 61 -3.54 -19.52 5.23
CA ASP A 61 -4.22 -18.51 6.03
C ASP A 61 -4.03 -17.15 5.34
N ILE A 62 -5.12 -16.55 4.86
CA ILE A 62 -5.12 -15.34 4.04
C ILE A 62 -5.93 -14.26 4.76
N CYS A 63 -5.30 -13.14 5.05
CA CYS A 63 -5.97 -11.90 5.43
C CYS A 63 -6.07 -11.00 4.21
N CYS A 64 -7.24 -10.43 3.95
CA CYS A 64 -7.39 -9.48 2.85
C CYS A 64 -8.40 -8.38 3.17
N TRP A 65 -8.15 -7.22 2.57
CA TRP A 65 -9.11 -6.13 2.49
C TRP A 65 -10.24 -6.46 1.51
N GLY A 66 -9.89 -7.03 0.36
CA GLY A 66 -10.84 -7.48 -0.64
C GLY A 66 -10.35 -8.74 -1.33
N PHE A 67 -11.29 -9.51 -1.89
CA PHE A 67 -11.00 -10.76 -2.56
C PHE A 67 -11.80 -10.87 -3.85
N ASP A 68 -11.12 -11.14 -4.95
CA ASP A 68 -11.71 -11.37 -6.26
C ASP A 68 -11.42 -12.82 -6.70
N PRO A 69 -12.40 -13.73 -6.61
CA PRO A 69 -12.18 -15.13 -6.98
C PRO A 69 -11.84 -15.29 -8.47
N GLY A 70 -12.24 -14.35 -9.33
CA GLY A 70 -11.97 -14.38 -10.77
C GLY A 70 -10.61 -13.78 -11.14
N MET A 71 -9.87 -13.24 -10.18
CA MET A 71 -8.52 -12.74 -10.41
C MET A 71 -7.61 -13.84 -10.91
N GLU A 72 -6.80 -13.52 -11.91
CA GLU A 72 -5.74 -14.40 -12.42
C GLU A 72 -4.40 -14.04 -11.79
N LEU A 73 -3.83 -14.95 -10.99
CA LEU A 73 -2.53 -14.79 -10.32
C LEU A 73 -1.38 -14.80 -11.32
N VAL A 74 -1.44 -15.74 -12.26
CA VAL A 74 -0.48 -15.89 -13.37
C VAL A 74 -1.25 -15.69 -14.67
N ARG A 75 -0.73 -14.87 -15.58
CA ARG A 75 -1.36 -14.54 -16.86
C ARG A 75 -0.38 -14.80 -18.01
N SER A 76 -0.86 -15.39 -19.11
CA SER A 76 -0.04 -15.66 -20.30
C SER A 76 -0.78 -15.32 -21.60
N MET A 77 -0.02 -14.85 -22.59
CA MET A 77 -0.50 -14.65 -23.97
C MET A 77 -0.24 -15.89 -24.86
N SER A 78 0.53 -16.86 -24.39
CA SER A 78 0.85 -18.11 -25.11
C SER A 78 0.06 -19.29 -24.56
N ALA A 79 -0.13 -20.34 -25.39
CA ALA A 79 -0.73 -21.60 -24.98
C ALA A 79 -0.09 -22.10 -23.67
N PRO A 80 -0.89 -22.60 -22.71
CA PRO A 80 -0.46 -22.66 -21.32
C PRO A 80 0.69 -23.65 -21.10
N THR A 81 1.73 -23.23 -20.38
CA THR A 81 2.50 -24.14 -19.53
C THR A 81 1.66 -24.45 -18.30
N ALA A 82 0.80 -25.47 -18.44
CA ALA A 82 -0.15 -25.98 -17.45
C ALA A 82 -1.23 -24.97 -17.00
N CYS A 83 -2.34 -24.94 -17.74
CA CYS A 83 -3.62 -24.57 -17.14
C CYS A 83 -3.89 -25.65 -16.08
N TRP A 84 -3.80 -25.31 -14.80
CA TRP A 84 -4.31 -26.18 -13.74
C TRP A 84 -5.84 -26.16 -13.82
N ALA A 85 -6.34 -26.98 -14.75
CA ALA A 85 -7.72 -27.17 -15.11
C ALA A 85 -8.31 -28.26 -14.21
N GLY A 86 -8.63 -27.88 -12.96
CA GLY A 86 -9.37 -28.74 -12.02
C GLY A 86 -10.85 -28.37 -11.87
N ASP A 87 -11.29 -27.20 -12.36
CA ASP A 87 -12.68 -26.76 -12.26
C ASP A 87 -13.46 -27.14 -13.54
N PRO A 88 -14.48 -28.04 -13.46
CA PRO A 88 -15.33 -28.38 -14.60
C PRO A 88 -16.14 -27.19 -15.16
N HIS A 89 -16.18 -26.06 -14.46
CA HIS A 89 -16.84 -24.83 -14.90
C HIS A 89 -15.92 -23.86 -15.66
N VAL A 90 -14.63 -24.15 -15.81
CA VAL A 90 -13.66 -23.26 -16.44
C VAL A 90 -12.96 -23.98 -17.60
N SER A 91 -13.50 -23.83 -18.82
CA SER A 91 -12.79 -24.27 -20.02
C SER A 91 -11.71 -23.25 -20.38
N ALA A 92 -10.43 -23.64 -20.30
CA ALA A 92 -9.32 -22.78 -20.74
C ALA A 92 -9.49 -22.46 -22.24
N GLN A 93 -9.56 -21.17 -22.58
CA GLN A 93 -9.54 -20.68 -23.97
C GLN A 93 -8.39 -19.67 -24.08
N PRO A 94 -7.20 -20.10 -24.54
CA PRO A 94 -6.00 -19.26 -24.51
C PRO A 94 -6.00 -18.28 -25.68
N TYR A 95 -6.90 -17.30 -25.63
CA TYR A 95 -6.93 -16.21 -26.59
C TYR A 95 -6.78 -14.87 -25.87
N PRO A 96 -5.95 -13.95 -26.40
CA PRO A 96 -5.91 -12.58 -25.93
C PRO A 96 -7.31 -11.97 -25.82
N GLY A 97 -7.61 -11.35 -24.68
CA GLY A 97 -8.93 -10.76 -24.40
C GLY A 97 -10.03 -11.75 -23.97
N VAL A 98 -9.71 -13.04 -23.80
CA VAL A 98 -10.66 -14.05 -23.31
C VAL A 98 -10.23 -14.55 -21.94
N TRP A 99 -11.06 -14.31 -20.93
CA TRP A 99 -10.88 -14.88 -19.59
C TRP A 99 -11.36 -16.35 -19.56
N PRO A 100 -10.62 -17.29 -18.92
CA PRO A 100 -9.32 -17.09 -18.29
C PRO A 100 -8.14 -17.27 -19.26
N ARG A 101 -7.07 -16.53 -18.98
CA ARG A 101 -5.74 -16.50 -19.61
C ARG A 101 -4.67 -17.25 -18.81
N GLY A 102 -4.95 -17.62 -17.55
CA GLY A 102 -4.00 -18.34 -16.69
C GLY A 102 -4.59 -18.89 -15.40
N ILE A 103 -3.86 -18.78 -14.29
CA ILE A 103 -4.22 -19.40 -13.00
C ILE A 103 -5.22 -18.51 -12.26
N VAL A 104 -6.49 -18.94 -12.20
CA VAL A 104 -7.57 -18.25 -11.49
C VAL A 104 -7.48 -18.52 -9.98
N TYR A 105 -7.48 -17.47 -9.16
CA TYR A 105 -7.24 -17.54 -7.73
C TYR A 105 -8.29 -18.38 -7.00
N GLY A 106 -9.58 -18.10 -7.22
CA GLY A 106 -10.68 -18.85 -6.61
C GLY A 106 -10.66 -20.35 -6.96
N ALA A 107 -10.30 -20.68 -8.21
CA ALA A 107 -10.20 -22.06 -8.68
C ALA A 107 -9.03 -22.79 -8.01
N LEU A 108 -7.86 -22.15 -7.92
CA LEU A 108 -6.70 -22.71 -7.24
C LEU A 108 -6.99 -23.02 -5.77
N LEU A 109 -7.65 -22.09 -5.05
CA LEU A 109 -8.02 -22.32 -3.65
C LEU A 109 -8.98 -23.51 -3.50
N GLU A 110 -9.96 -23.64 -4.38
CA GLU A 110 -10.83 -24.82 -4.35
C GLU A 110 -10.08 -26.11 -4.68
N GLU A 111 -9.17 -26.09 -5.65
CA GLU A 111 -8.40 -27.26 -6.07
C GLU A 111 -7.52 -27.79 -4.94
N ILE A 112 -6.73 -26.92 -4.30
CA ILE A 112 -5.79 -27.35 -3.26
C ILE A 112 -6.49 -27.99 -2.05
N THR A 113 -7.75 -27.61 -1.82
CA THR A 113 -8.57 -28.18 -0.75
C THR A 113 -9.15 -29.57 -1.08
N LYS A 114 -9.23 -29.92 -2.37
CA LYS A 114 -9.85 -31.15 -2.88
C LYS A 114 -8.81 -32.22 -3.27
N ARG A 115 -7.51 -31.94 -3.12
CA ARG A 115 -6.42 -32.87 -3.46
C ARG A 115 -6.56 -34.21 -2.72
N ALA A 116 -6.27 -35.31 -3.42
CA ALA A 116 -6.23 -36.64 -2.80
C ALA A 116 -5.09 -36.73 -1.78
N ASP A 117 -3.90 -36.27 -2.18
CA ASP A 117 -2.72 -36.20 -1.32
C ASP A 117 -2.59 -34.81 -0.72
N ASN A 118 -2.48 -34.75 0.61
CA ASN A 118 -2.29 -33.50 1.36
C ASN A 118 -3.36 -32.41 1.05
N PRO A 119 -4.66 -32.69 1.30
CA PRO A 119 -5.70 -31.68 1.11
C PRO A 119 -5.49 -30.50 2.08
N VAL A 120 -5.38 -29.31 1.51
CA VAL A 120 -5.09 -28.07 2.24
C VAL A 120 -6.37 -27.53 2.89
N THR A 121 -6.27 -26.99 4.10
CA THR A 121 -7.30 -26.13 4.68
C THR A 121 -6.95 -24.68 4.40
N VAL A 122 -7.78 -24.01 3.61
CA VAL A 122 -7.70 -22.59 3.29
C VAL A 122 -8.63 -21.82 4.23
N ARG A 123 -8.11 -20.76 4.87
CA ARG A 123 -8.85 -19.85 5.73
C ARG A 123 -8.71 -18.43 5.20
N LEU A 124 -9.80 -17.86 4.71
CA LEU A 124 -9.89 -16.51 4.17
C LEU A 124 -10.56 -15.59 5.18
N LEU A 125 -9.77 -14.69 5.78
CA LEU A 125 -10.22 -13.68 6.72
C LEU A 125 -10.37 -12.33 5.98
N LEU A 126 -11.62 -11.94 5.72
CA LEU A 126 -11.95 -10.88 4.77
C LEU A 126 -12.64 -9.71 5.47
N TRP A 127 -12.19 -8.49 5.20
CA TRP A 127 -12.94 -7.30 5.61
C TRP A 127 -14.32 -7.27 4.95
N TYR A 128 -15.36 -6.93 5.73
CA TYR A 128 -16.67 -6.66 5.17
C TYR A 128 -17.40 -5.58 5.97
N ASP A 129 -17.81 -4.54 5.26
CA ASP A 129 -18.77 -3.53 5.71
C ASP A 129 -19.82 -3.34 4.61
N GLY A 130 -21.10 -3.24 4.96
CA GLY A 130 -22.18 -3.26 3.96
C GLY A 130 -22.07 -2.12 2.93
N ASP A 131 -21.85 -0.90 3.40
CA ASP A 131 -21.73 0.28 2.54
C ASP A 131 -20.28 0.44 2.05
N GLY A 132 -19.31 0.29 2.96
CA GLY A 132 -17.89 0.39 2.65
C GLY A 132 -17.47 -0.60 1.56
N SER A 133 -17.70 -1.90 1.75
CA SER A 133 -17.26 -2.92 0.79
C SER A 133 -17.91 -2.77 -0.58
N LYS A 134 -19.13 -2.21 -0.64
CA LYS A 134 -19.84 -1.90 -1.87
C LYS A 134 -19.20 -0.72 -2.61
N VAL A 135 -19.03 0.43 -1.96
CA VAL A 135 -18.41 1.62 -2.59
C VAL A 135 -17.03 1.28 -3.15
N GLN A 136 -16.34 0.39 -2.46
CA GLN A 136 -14.98 -0.07 -2.75
C GLN A 136 -14.86 -1.17 -3.79
N ASN A 137 -15.99 -1.81 -4.15
CA ASN A 137 -16.00 -3.03 -4.95
C ASN A 137 -14.95 -4.07 -4.49
N SER A 138 -14.84 -4.24 -3.17
CA SER A 138 -13.81 -5.10 -2.54
C SER A 138 -14.08 -6.60 -2.70
N MET A 139 -15.27 -6.99 -3.16
CA MET A 139 -15.66 -8.39 -3.36
C MET A 139 -16.39 -8.58 -4.72
N PRO A 140 -15.69 -8.47 -5.86
CA PRO A 140 -16.29 -8.64 -7.18
C PRO A 140 -17.12 -9.93 -7.28
N GLY A 141 -18.31 -9.84 -7.85
CA GLY A 141 -19.33 -10.89 -7.92
C GLY A 141 -20.18 -11.08 -6.65
N PHE A 142 -19.72 -10.64 -5.47
CA PHE A 142 -20.51 -10.65 -4.23
C PHE A 142 -21.25 -9.32 -4.02
N THR A 143 -20.59 -8.20 -4.32
CA THR A 143 -21.16 -6.84 -4.23
C THR A 143 -21.99 -6.44 -5.47
N ASP A 144 -21.89 -7.21 -6.57
CA ASP A 144 -22.52 -6.92 -7.85
C ASP A 144 -23.95 -7.46 -7.97
N VAL A 145 -24.25 -8.58 -7.28
CA VAL A 145 -25.57 -9.24 -7.32
C VAL A 145 -26.01 -9.72 -5.93
N PRO A 146 -27.32 -9.83 -5.65
CA PRO A 146 -27.80 -10.48 -4.44
C PRO A 146 -27.40 -11.96 -4.45
N VAL A 147 -26.58 -12.37 -3.49
CA VAL A 147 -26.08 -13.76 -3.37
C VAL A 147 -27.10 -14.69 -2.68
N SER A 148 -28.25 -14.17 -2.20
CA SER A 148 -29.30 -14.98 -1.56
C SER A 148 -30.59 -15.05 -2.38
N GLY A 149 -31.22 -16.23 -2.43
CA GLY A 149 -32.60 -16.44 -2.89
C GLY A 149 -33.65 -16.13 -1.82
N VAL A 150 -33.24 -15.50 -0.71
CA VAL A 150 -34.10 -15.21 0.44
C VAL A 150 -34.49 -13.73 0.40
N TRP A 151 -35.79 -13.48 0.53
CA TRP A 151 -36.38 -12.15 0.59
C TRP A 151 -35.89 -11.37 1.83
N HIS A 152 -34.68 -10.81 1.79
CA HIS A 152 -34.17 -9.91 2.81
C HIS A 152 -34.44 -8.45 2.39
N PRO A 153 -35.21 -7.66 3.16
CA PRO A 153 -35.59 -6.28 2.80
C PRO A 153 -34.40 -5.34 2.55
N ILE A 154 -33.25 -5.64 3.16
CA ILE A 154 -32.00 -4.85 3.05
C ILE A 154 -31.36 -5.02 1.66
N GLN A 155 -31.54 -6.17 0.99
CA GLN A 155 -30.93 -6.44 -0.32
C GLN A 155 -31.74 -5.89 -1.51
N ARG A 156 -32.99 -5.43 -1.30
CA ARG A 156 -33.94 -5.14 -2.39
C ARG A 156 -33.95 -3.69 -2.87
N LEU A 157 -33.39 -2.73 -2.13
CA LEU A 157 -33.63 -1.30 -2.38
C LEU A 157 -32.36 -0.44 -2.56
N GLY A 158 -31.14 -1.01 -2.57
CA GLY A 158 -29.94 -0.18 -2.74
C GLY A 158 -28.61 -0.88 -2.99
N MET A 159 -28.57 -2.18 -3.32
CA MET A 159 -27.35 -3.02 -3.28
C MET A 159 -26.98 -3.65 -4.64
N GLN A 160 -26.93 -2.88 -5.73
CA GLN A 160 -26.37 -3.39 -6.98
C GLN A 160 -25.46 -2.31 -7.56
N GLN A 161 -24.18 -2.65 -7.80
CA GLN A 161 -23.29 -1.86 -8.63
C GLN A 161 -23.03 -2.63 -9.93
N ASP A 162 -22.75 -1.88 -10.99
CA ASP A 162 -22.32 -2.48 -12.25
C ASP A 162 -20.92 -3.09 -12.06
N PRO A 163 -20.72 -4.38 -12.43
CA PRO A 163 -19.41 -5.01 -12.31
C PRO A 163 -18.37 -4.20 -13.10
N PRO A 164 -17.16 -4.02 -12.56
CA PRO A 164 -16.10 -3.22 -13.18
C PRO A 164 -15.63 -3.68 -14.53
N TYR A 165 -15.63 -4.98 -14.74
CA TYR A 165 -14.97 -5.59 -15.88
C TYR A 165 -15.98 -5.96 -16.96
N THR A 166 -15.59 -5.86 -18.23
CA THR A 166 -16.48 -6.14 -19.36
C THR A 166 -16.77 -7.61 -19.58
N ASN A 167 -15.94 -8.53 -19.06
CA ASN A 167 -16.05 -9.95 -19.34
C ASN A 167 -17.22 -10.60 -18.56
N PRO A 168 -18.32 -11.00 -19.23
CA PRO A 168 -19.49 -11.53 -18.54
C PRO A 168 -19.27 -12.94 -17.98
N THR A 169 -18.44 -13.76 -18.63
CA THR A 169 -18.11 -15.12 -18.17
C THR A 169 -17.35 -15.08 -16.85
N ARG A 170 -16.35 -14.19 -16.76
CA ARG A 170 -15.60 -13.92 -15.54
C ARG A 170 -16.51 -13.45 -14.41
N ASN A 171 -17.36 -12.46 -14.69
CA ASN A 171 -18.28 -11.94 -13.68
C ASN A 171 -19.22 -13.05 -13.15
N GLN A 172 -19.79 -13.84 -14.07
CA GLN A 172 -20.64 -14.98 -13.69
C GLN A 172 -19.89 -16.01 -12.85
N TYR A 173 -18.63 -16.29 -13.18
CA TYR A 173 -17.77 -17.15 -12.36
C TYR A 173 -17.61 -16.61 -10.93
N CYS A 174 -17.33 -15.32 -10.76
CA CYS A 174 -17.18 -14.72 -9.43
C CYS A 174 -18.47 -14.88 -8.60
N ILE A 175 -19.62 -14.58 -9.22
CA ILE A 175 -20.95 -14.74 -8.60
C ILE A 175 -21.14 -16.18 -8.12
N ASP A 176 -20.86 -17.16 -8.98
CA ASP A 176 -21.11 -18.56 -8.66
C ASP A 176 -20.11 -19.11 -7.63
N TRP A 177 -18.86 -18.63 -7.64
CA TRP A 177 -17.87 -18.96 -6.61
C TRP A 177 -18.34 -18.49 -5.23
N TRP A 178 -18.83 -17.26 -5.12
CA TRP A 178 -19.36 -16.72 -3.86
C TRP A 178 -20.59 -17.47 -3.38
N LYS A 179 -21.55 -17.81 -4.26
CA LYS A 179 -22.72 -18.62 -3.88
C LYS A 179 -22.35 -19.97 -3.26
N ARG A 180 -21.27 -20.61 -3.72
CA ARG A 180 -20.81 -21.91 -3.20
C ARG A 180 -20.03 -21.81 -1.89
N ASN A 181 -19.22 -20.76 -1.73
CA ASN A 181 -18.22 -20.66 -0.67
C ASN A 181 -18.61 -19.70 0.47
N LEU A 182 -19.51 -18.75 0.22
CA LEU A 182 -20.06 -17.82 1.21
C LEU A 182 -21.58 -17.61 0.97
N PRO A 183 -22.40 -18.68 0.99
CA PRO A 183 -23.84 -18.57 0.76
C PRO A 183 -24.47 -17.63 1.79
N ASP A 184 -25.39 -16.79 1.32
CA ASP A 184 -26.11 -15.79 2.11
C ASP A 184 -25.21 -14.78 2.87
N GLY A 185 -23.92 -14.67 2.51
CA GLY A 185 -22.97 -13.78 3.18
C GLY A 185 -22.57 -14.22 4.59
N LYS A 186 -22.79 -15.50 4.95
CA LYS A 186 -22.58 -16.00 6.31
C LYS A 186 -21.21 -16.67 6.50
N SER A 187 -20.41 -16.15 7.43
CA SER A 187 -19.13 -16.75 7.84
C SER A 187 -19.27 -18.26 8.12
N GLY A 188 -18.43 -19.07 7.47
CA GLY A 188 -18.44 -20.53 7.61
C GLY A 188 -19.67 -21.24 7.05
N GLY A 189 -20.40 -20.59 6.13
CA GLY A 189 -21.58 -21.12 5.44
C GLY A 189 -21.29 -21.99 4.21
N GLY A 190 -20.07 -21.90 3.65
CA GLY A 190 -19.68 -22.61 2.42
C GLY A 190 -19.81 -24.14 2.51
N SER A 191 -20.02 -24.76 1.35
CA SER A 191 -20.18 -26.23 1.23
C SER A 191 -18.86 -27.01 1.35
N ASN A 192 -17.73 -26.37 1.06
CA ASN A 192 -16.41 -26.96 1.18
C ASN A 192 -15.85 -26.79 2.61
N PRO A 193 -15.72 -27.86 3.42
CA PRO A 193 -15.30 -27.74 4.82
C PRO A 193 -13.83 -27.29 4.98
N ARG A 194 -13.03 -27.36 3.90
CA ARG A 194 -11.63 -26.96 3.88
C ARG A 194 -11.39 -25.60 3.23
N LEU A 195 -12.40 -24.96 2.65
CA LEU A 195 -12.33 -23.57 2.21
C LEU A 195 -13.24 -22.75 3.11
N GLN A 196 -12.64 -22.12 4.11
CA GLN A 196 -13.34 -21.44 5.18
C GLN A 196 -13.23 -19.94 4.99
N ILE A 197 -14.37 -19.24 4.97
CA ILE A 197 -14.41 -17.78 4.83
C ILE A 197 -15.03 -17.19 6.09
N VAL A 198 -14.34 -16.21 6.68
CA VAL A 198 -14.79 -15.44 7.84
C VAL A 198 -14.72 -13.96 7.50
N LEU A 199 -15.86 -13.30 7.63
CA LEU A 199 -15.98 -11.85 7.51
C LEU A 199 -15.62 -11.16 8.83
N ARG A 200 -14.93 -10.02 8.77
CA ARG A 200 -14.52 -9.22 9.93
C ARG A 200 -14.74 -7.72 9.72
N SER A 201 -14.95 -7.00 10.81
CA SER A 201 -15.11 -5.54 10.84
C SER A 201 -14.51 -4.94 12.12
N ILE A 202 -14.17 -3.66 12.10
CA ILE A 202 -13.62 -2.94 13.25
C ILE A 202 -14.74 -2.20 13.95
N SER A 203 -14.87 -2.37 15.27
CA SER A 203 -15.91 -1.66 16.02
C SER A 203 -15.53 -0.20 16.25
N LYS A 204 -16.52 0.70 16.25
CA LYS A 204 -16.34 2.10 16.62
C LYS A 204 -15.67 2.28 17.99
N ALA A 205 -15.98 1.40 18.95
CA ALA A 205 -15.39 1.44 20.28
C ALA A 205 -13.88 1.13 20.25
N ASP A 206 -13.46 0.17 19.43
CA ASP A 206 -12.04 -0.14 19.25
C ASP A 206 -11.29 1.01 18.58
N VAL A 207 -11.89 1.66 17.58
CA VAL A 207 -11.33 2.87 16.95
C VAL A 207 -11.13 3.97 17.99
N GLN A 208 -12.16 4.28 18.79
CA GLN A 208 -12.07 5.31 19.81
C GLN A 208 -11.02 4.97 20.87
N ALA A 209 -10.90 3.70 21.25
CA ALA A 209 -9.89 3.24 22.19
C ALA A 209 -8.47 3.33 21.61
N LEU A 210 -8.27 3.02 20.32
CA LEU A 210 -6.97 3.13 19.65
C LEU A 210 -6.54 4.59 19.46
N ILE A 211 -7.46 5.48 19.06
CA ILE A 211 -7.18 6.93 18.95
C ILE A 211 -6.72 7.49 20.30
N ALA A 212 -7.33 7.04 21.41
CA ALA A 212 -6.96 7.46 22.75
C ALA A 212 -5.67 6.80 23.29
N ALA A 213 -5.17 5.74 22.64
CA ALA A 213 -4.00 5.00 23.07
C ALA A 213 -2.69 5.64 22.60
N ASP A 214 -1.61 5.41 23.36
CA ASP A 214 -0.28 5.89 23.04
C ASP A 214 0.40 5.05 21.94
N PRO A 215 1.18 5.69 21.03
CA PRO A 215 1.36 7.11 20.89
C PRO A 215 0.09 7.80 20.36
N LYS A 216 -0.21 8.96 20.94
CA LYS A 216 -1.28 9.82 20.44
C LYS A 216 -0.90 10.43 19.10
N GLU A 217 -1.93 10.78 18.35
CA GLU A 217 -1.80 11.61 17.16
C GLU A 217 -1.59 13.05 17.62
N GLN A 218 -0.57 13.71 17.06
CA GLN A 218 -0.37 15.15 17.30
C GLN A 218 -1.51 15.93 16.64
N ASP A 219 -1.94 15.45 15.48
CA ASP A 219 -3.01 16.06 14.72
C ASP A 219 -4.35 15.44 15.12
N ALA A 220 -5.24 16.26 15.66
CA ALA A 220 -6.62 15.84 15.83
C ALA A 220 -7.27 15.61 14.45
N PRO A 221 -8.18 14.62 14.34
CA PRO A 221 -9.05 14.51 13.19
C PRO A 221 -9.83 15.82 13.00
N SER A 222 -9.72 16.43 11.83
CA SER A 222 -10.42 17.65 11.49
C SER A 222 -11.92 17.42 11.46
N THR A 223 -12.67 18.39 11.98
CA THR A 223 -14.14 18.39 11.90
C THR A 223 -14.67 19.41 10.90
N HIS A 224 -13.83 20.28 10.32
CA HIS A 224 -14.12 21.41 9.39
C HIS A 224 -15.45 22.18 9.57
N THR A 225 -16.12 22.06 10.72
CA THR A 225 -17.31 22.83 11.07
C THR A 225 -16.99 24.27 11.47
N GLU A 226 -15.72 24.62 11.61
CA GLU A 226 -15.28 25.97 11.99
C GLU A 226 -14.97 26.80 10.73
N GLY A 227 -15.98 27.50 10.18
CA GLY A 227 -15.77 28.66 9.30
C GLY A 227 -16.50 28.70 7.96
N THR A 228 -17.16 27.62 7.52
CA THR A 228 -18.06 27.67 6.34
C THR A 228 -19.49 27.44 6.79
N THR A 229 -20.17 28.51 7.19
CA THR A 229 -21.62 28.52 7.27
C THR A 229 -22.17 28.43 5.86
N GLU A 230 -22.96 27.38 5.61
CA GLU A 230 -23.84 27.17 4.47
C GLU A 230 -23.13 26.82 3.14
N TRP A 231 -23.67 25.78 2.48
CA TRP A 231 -23.29 25.28 1.16
C TRP A 231 -22.01 24.45 1.01
N LEU A 232 -21.98 23.23 1.57
CA LEU A 232 -21.38 21.99 1.02
C LEU A 232 -21.51 20.89 2.11
N GLY A 233 -21.92 19.68 1.74
CA GLY A 233 -22.23 18.59 2.67
C GLY A 233 -21.16 18.39 3.77
N GLY A 234 -21.59 18.37 5.03
CA GLY A 234 -20.72 18.32 6.21
C GLY A 234 -20.00 16.98 6.37
N VAL A 235 -18.85 16.84 5.71
CA VAL A 235 -17.98 15.68 5.89
C VAL A 235 -17.01 15.92 7.05
N SER A 236 -17.03 15.04 8.04
CA SER A 236 -16.19 15.10 9.24
C SER A 236 -15.16 13.98 9.17
N GLU A 237 -13.86 14.34 9.17
CA GLU A 237 -12.77 13.36 9.15
C GLU A 237 -12.84 12.46 10.39
N LYS A 238 -13.19 13.02 11.56
CA LYS A 238 -13.47 12.21 12.77
C LYS A 238 -14.56 11.16 12.53
N LYS A 239 -15.70 11.58 11.97
CA LYS A 239 -16.83 10.67 11.72
C LYS A 239 -16.43 9.55 10.78
N LEU A 240 -15.65 9.87 9.75
CA LEU A 240 -15.16 8.90 8.78
C LEU A 240 -14.18 7.88 9.35
N LEU A 241 -13.30 8.30 10.26
CA LEU A 241 -12.41 7.40 10.99
C LEU A 241 -13.21 6.46 11.92
N GLU A 242 -14.23 6.99 12.61
CA GLU A 242 -15.03 6.23 13.59
C GLU A 242 -16.07 5.30 12.97
N GLU A 243 -16.64 5.65 11.82
CA GLU A 243 -17.79 4.95 11.22
C GLU A 243 -17.40 4.01 10.06
N TYR A 244 -16.27 4.26 9.38
CA TYR A 244 -15.85 3.43 8.24
C TYR A 244 -14.43 2.85 8.36
N PRO A 245 -13.95 2.41 9.54
CA PRO A 245 -12.63 1.79 9.65
C PRO A 245 -12.57 0.49 8.83
N SER A 246 -11.42 0.22 8.21
CA SER A 246 -11.22 -0.94 7.35
C SER A 246 -10.18 -1.92 7.89
N HIS A 247 -10.40 -3.21 7.66
CA HIS A 247 -9.35 -4.19 7.83
C HIS A 247 -8.48 -4.23 6.58
N HIS A 248 -7.38 -3.48 6.57
CA HIS A 248 -6.59 -3.21 5.38
C HIS A 248 -5.31 -4.06 5.24
N GLN A 249 -5.12 -5.05 6.12
CA GLN A 249 -4.00 -6.00 6.06
C GLN A 249 -4.11 -6.95 4.87
N LYS A 250 -2.97 -7.26 4.21
CA LYS A 250 -2.86 -8.29 3.16
C LYS A 250 -1.82 -9.40 3.40
N PRO A 251 -1.65 -9.99 4.61
CA PRO A 251 -0.69 -11.08 4.80
C PRO A 251 -1.24 -12.44 4.36
N ILE A 252 -0.34 -13.31 3.90
CA ILE A 252 -0.61 -14.73 3.65
C ILE A 252 0.38 -15.55 4.48
N LEU A 253 -0.07 -16.66 5.07
CA LEU A 253 0.76 -17.63 5.76
C LEU A 253 0.40 -19.04 5.28
N ILE A 254 1.40 -19.80 4.88
CA ILE A 254 1.23 -21.13 4.30
C ILE A 254 2.02 -22.13 5.11
N ASP A 255 1.40 -23.26 5.45
CA ASP A 255 2.03 -24.44 6.04
C ASP A 255 2.80 -24.21 7.34
N TYR A 256 2.43 -23.18 8.11
CA TYR A 256 3.06 -22.89 9.41
C TYR A 256 2.92 -24.05 10.41
N ASP A 257 1.85 -24.83 10.29
CA ASP A 257 1.56 -26.00 11.14
C ASP A 257 1.84 -27.35 10.44
N TYR A 258 2.42 -27.35 9.24
CA TYR A 258 2.79 -28.58 8.53
C TYR A 258 4.17 -29.07 8.97
N ASP A 259 4.24 -30.33 9.42
CA ASP A 259 5.51 -31.00 9.76
C ASP A 259 6.42 -30.11 10.64
N ASP A 260 5.80 -29.50 11.65
CA ASP A 260 6.40 -28.55 12.58
C ASP A 260 7.08 -27.34 11.90
N GLY A 261 6.41 -26.82 10.87
CA GLY A 261 6.77 -25.62 10.12
C GLY A 261 7.77 -25.86 8.99
N SER A 262 8.07 -27.11 8.61
CA SER A 262 9.12 -27.43 7.64
C SER A 262 8.92 -26.88 6.22
N LYS A 263 7.71 -26.40 5.91
CA LYS A 263 7.33 -25.74 4.66
C LYS A 263 6.74 -24.34 4.86
N ALA A 264 6.90 -23.77 6.05
CA ALA A 264 6.31 -22.48 6.39
C ALA A 264 6.84 -21.35 5.49
N VAL A 265 5.94 -20.58 4.91
CA VAL A 265 6.24 -19.36 4.14
C VAL A 265 5.14 -18.33 4.37
N GLY A 266 5.51 -17.06 4.41
CA GLY A 266 4.56 -15.97 4.55
C GLY A 266 4.81 -14.81 3.62
N TYR A 267 3.82 -13.93 3.54
CA TYR A 267 3.82 -12.72 2.72
C TYR A 267 3.31 -11.55 3.55
N VAL A 268 3.92 -10.38 3.36
CA VAL A 268 3.40 -9.07 3.76
C VAL A 268 3.46 -8.17 2.55
N MET A 269 2.34 -7.55 2.17
CA MET A 269 2.23 -6.87 0.88
C MET A 269 1.28 -5.68 0.90
N GLY A 270 1.49 -4.77 -0.04
CA GLY A 270 0.50 -3.76 -0.45
C GLY A 270 -0.54 -4.33 -1.41
N LEU A 271 -0.16 -5.38 -2.16
CA LEU A 271 -0.98 -6.01 -3.20
C LEU A 271 -2.32 -6.53 -2.64
N ASN A 272 -3.42 -5.95 -3.13
CA ASN A 272 -4.76 -6.45 -2.86
C ASN A 272 -5.05 -7.71 -3.70
N SER A 273 -5.84 -8.64 -3.16
CA SER A 273 -6.28 -9.85 -3.89
C SER A 273 -7.44 -9.55 -4.85
N ILE A 274 -7.31 -8.47 -5.63
CA ILE A 274 -8.28 -8.00 -6.63
C ILE A 274 -7.54 -7.79 -7.95
N THR A 275 -8.25 -7.99 -9.07
CA THR A 275 -7.67 -8.04 -10.41
C THR A 275 -6.80 -6.83 -10.79
N ASP A 276 -7.14 -5.63 -10.30
CA ASP A 276 -6.53 -4.35 -10.69
C ASP A 276 -5.05 -4.29 -10.31
N TYR A 277 -4.69 -4.99 -9.24
CA TYR A 277 -3.36 -4.94 -8.63
C TYR A 277 -2.36 -5.86 -9.33
N TRP A 278 -2.79 -6.57 -10.37
CA TRP A 278 -1.88 -7.27 -11.27
C TRP A 278 -1.36 -6.32 -12.33
N ASP A 279 -0.05 -6.14 -12.35
CA ASP A 279 0.64 -5.46 -13.45
C ASP A 279 2.07 -5.98 -13.58
N ARG A 280 2.69 -5.68 -14.71
CA ARG A 280 4.10 -5.99 -14.99
C ARG A 280 4.94 -4.74 -14.81
N THR A 281 6.22 -4.90 -14.48
CA THR A 281 7.17 -3.77 -14.38
C THR A 281 7.30 -2.97 -15.69
N ALA A 282 6.90 -3.54 -16.83
CA ALA A 282 6.88 -2.82 -18.09
C ALA A 282 5.84 -1.67 -18.13
N HIS A 283 4.82 -1.70 -17.27
CA HIS A 283 3.73 -0.71 -17.19
C HIS A 283 3.26 -0.22 -18.57
N GLN A 284 2.99 -1.16 -19.49
CA GLN A 284 2.49 -0.82 -20.82
C GLN A 284 1.18 -0.04 -20.69
N ILE A 285 0.96 1.00 -21.50
CA ILE A 285 -0.23 1.86 -21.38
C ILE A 285 -1.54 1.07 -21.39
N ASP A 286 -1.67 0.12 -22.32
CA ASP A 286 -2.91 -0.64 -22.54
C ASP A 286 -2.57 -2.13 -22.67
N ASP A 287 -2.04 -2.71 -21.58
CA ASP A 287 -1.53 -4.08 -21.55
C ASP A 287 -2.67 -5.11 -21.73
N PRO A 288 -2.66 -5.97 -22.77
CA PRO A 288 -3.72 -6.95 -22.99
C PRO A 288 -3.82 -8.04 -21.90
N LEU A 289 -2.83 -8.13 -21.01
CA LEU A 289 -2.88 -9.00 -19.84
C LEU A 289 -3.63 -8.38 -18.65
N ARG A 290 -3.95 -7.08 -18.67
CA ARG A 290 -4.87 -6.46 -17.69
C ARG A 290 -6.33 -6.70 -18.06
N GLU A 291 -7.25 -6.56 -17.10
CA GLU A 291 -8.68 -6.66 -17.39
C GLU A 291 -9.15 -5.44 -18.17
N THR A 292 -10.26 -5.57 -18.89
CA THR A 292 -10.88 -4.45 -19.62
C THR A 292 -11.97 -3.82 -18.77
N TRP A 293 -11.90 -2.51 -18.59
CA TRP A 293 -12.91 -1.70 -17.90
C TRP A 293 -14.23 -1.67 -18.67
N LYS A 294 -15.35 -1.65 -17.96
CA LYS A 294 -16.63 -1.23 -18.53
C LYS A 294 -16.54 0.22 -19.05
N PRO A 295 -17.33 0.61 -20.07
CA PRO A 295 -17.29 1.97 -20.61
C PRO A 295 -17.42 3.09 -19.58
N SER A 296 -18.28 2.95 -18.56
CA SER A 296 -18.43 3.96 -17.52
C SER A 296 -17.17 4.16 -16.69
N TYR A 297 -16.39 3.10 -16.44
CA TYR A 297 -15.13 3.17 -15.72
C TYR A 297 -14.05 3.85 -16.57
N VAL A 298 -14.04 3.60 -17.88
CA VAL A 298 -13.19 4.31 -18.84
C VAL A 298 -13.51 5.80 -18.84
N ASP A 299 -14.79 6.18 -18.82
CA ASP A 299 -15.22 7.58 -18.78
C ASP A 299 -14.77 8.26 -17.46
N SER A 300 -14.90 7.57 -16.33
CA SER A 300 -14.42 8.06 -15.02
C SER A 300 -12.91 8.25 -14.99
N GLU A 301 -12.13 7.30 -15.53
CA GLU A 301 -10.68 7.41 -15.64
C GLU A 301 -10.28 8.59 -16.52
N LEU A 302 -10.90 8.72 -17.70
CA LEU A 302 -10.63 9.82 -18.63
C LEU A 302 -10.93 11.17 -17.98
N LYS A 303 -12.03 11.28 -17.24
CA LYS A 303 -12.37 12.49 -16.49
C LYS A 303 -11.31 12.82 -15.44
N HIS A 304 -10.89 11.83 -14.64
CA HIS A 304 -9.83 12.02 -13.65
C HIS A 304 -8.51 12.48 -14.28
N GLU A 305 -8.11 11.86 -15.39
CA GLU A 305 -6.93 12.25 -16.16
C GLU A 305 -7.06 13.68 -16.71
N GLN A 306 -8.23 14.09 -17.19
CA GLN A 306 -8.46 15.46 -17.67
C GLN A 306 -8.39 16.49 -16.54
N GLU A 307 -8.96 16.19 -15.37
CA GLU A 307 -8.99 17.10 -14.22
C GLU A 307 -7.62 17.30 -13.57
N THR A 308 -6.72 16.33 -13.67
CA THR A 308 -5.36 16.38 -13.09
C THR A 308 -4.31 17.01 -14.01
N GLN A 309 -4.65 17.28 -15.27
CA GLN A 309 -3.74 17.90 -16.24
C GLN A 309 -3.68 19.43 -16.14
N ASP A 310 -2.62 20.03 -16.70
CA ASP A 310 -2.54 21.48 -16.87
C ASP A 310 -3.57 21.95 -17.93
N PRO A 311 -4.56 22.78 -17.57
CA PRO A 311 -5.58 23.24 -18.51
C PRO A 311 -5.04 24.11 -19.65
N LYS A 312 -3.80 24.60 -19.56
CA LYS A 312 -3.12 25.39 -20.61
C LYS A 312 -2.13 24.56 -21.42
N GLY A 313 -1.81 23.35 -20.97
CA GLY A 313 -0.85 22.46 -21.60
C GLY A 313 -1.47 21.58 -22.70
N PRO A 314 -0.64 20.84 -23.45
CA PRO A 314 -1.14 19.80 -24.35
C PRO A 314 -1.80 18.69 -23.54
N LEU A 315 -3.08 18.40 -23.84
CA LEU A 315 -3.84 17.35 -23.18
C LEU A 315 -3.65 16.00 -23.89
N SER A 316 -3.43 14.95 -23.11
CA SER A 316 -3.61 13.57 -23.57
C SER A 316 -5.10 13.22 -23.48
N THR A 317 -5.77 13.08 -24.62
CA THR A 317 -7.18 12.63 -24.70
C THR A 317 -7.29 11.17 -25.14
N ALA A 318 -6.21 10.40 -25.02
CA ALA A 318 -6.21 8.99 -25.37
C ALA A 318 -7.20 8.23 -24.48
N VAL A 319 -8.02 7.39 -25.10
CA VAL A 319 -9.00 6.55 -24.40
C VAL A 319 -8.38 5.17 -24.24
N TYR A 320 -8.18 4.76 -22.99
CA TYR A 320 -7.66 3.44 -22.62
C TYR A 320 -8.81 2.46 -22.43
N SER A 321 -8.59 1.17 -22.65
CA SER A 321 -9.61 0.14 -22.41
C SER A 321 -9.27 -0.80 -21.27
N GLN A 322 -7.99 -1.02 -20.98
CA GLN A 322 -7.55 -1.92 -19.92
C GLN A 322 -7.42 -1.18 -18.59
N THR A 323 -7.42 -1.91 -17.47
CA THR A 323 -7.20 -1.32 -16.14
C THR A 323 -5.89 -0.55 -16.06
N ASN A 324 -5.79 0.38 -15.10
CA ASN A 324 -4.61 1.23 -14.92
C ASN A 324 -3.37 0.36 -14.68
N PRO A 325 -2.17 0.82 -15.08
CA PRO A 325 -0.94 0.22 -14.60
C PRO A 325 -0.76 0.51 -13.10
N TYR A 326 -0.25 -0.46 -12.33
CA TYR A 326 -0.10 -0.39 -10.87
C TYR A 326 1.33 -0.73 -10.46
N GLN A 327 1.98 0.16 -9.71
CA GLN A 327 3.24 -0.13 -9.03
C GLN A 327 2.99 -0.37 -7.53
N ASP A 328 3.42 -1.53 -7.06
CA ASP A 328 3.23 -1.99 -5.68
C ASP A 328 4.24 -3.11 -5.35
N TYR A 329 4.26 -3.56 -4.10
CA TYR A 329 5.27 -4.46 -3.56
C TYR A 329 4.68 -5.58 -2.70
N ALA A 330 5.34 -6.72 -2.75
CA ALA A 330 5.18 -7.80 -1.77
C ALA A 330 6.53 -8.20 -1.18
N CYS A 331 6.51 -8.64 0.07
CA CYS A 331 7.66 -9.20 0.75
C CYS A 331 7.34 -10.66 1.10
N ARG A 332 8.03 -11.60 0.47
CA ARG A 332 8.01 -13.02 0.81
C ARG A 332 9.01 -13.28 1.92
N LEU A 333 8.57 -14.02 2.94
CA LEU A 333 9.30 -14.26 4.17
C LEU A 333 9.34 -15.76 4.49
N VAL A 334 10.51 -16.24 4.91
CA VAL A 334 10.69 -17.57 5.51
C VAL A 334 11.57 -17.40 6.75
N GLY A 335 11.16 -17.96 7.89
CA GLY A 335 11.94 -17.88 9.12
C GLY A 335 11.14 -17.52 10.35
N LYS A 336 11.86 -17.12 11.41
CA LYS A 336 11.34 -16.90 12.76
C LYS A 336 10.26 -15.81 12.83
N ALA A 337 10.32 -14.82 11.92
CA ALA A 337 9.33 -13.73 11.83
C ALA A 337 7.90 -14.23 11.53
N LEU A 338 7.75 -15.42 10.94
CA LEU A 338 6.44 -16.00 10.62
C LEU A 338 5.57 -16.23 11.86
N LYS A 339 6.18 -16.37 13.05
CA LYS A 339 5.42 -16.48 14.30
C LYS A 339 4.47 -15.30 14.50
N ARG A 340 4.92 -14.08 14.18
CA ARG A 340 4.07 -12.89 14.34
C ARG A 340 2.94 -12.83 13.31
N LEU A 341 3.17 -13.34 12.10
CA LEU A 341 2.10 -13.51 11.10
C LEU A 341 1.05 -14.54 11.55
N HIS A 342 1.50 -15.66 12.13
CA HIS A 342 0.62 -16.68 12.69
C HIS A 342 -0.27 -16.12 13.80
N GLN A 343 0.33 -15.41 14.75
CA GLN A 343 -0.42 -14.74 15.83
C GLN A 343 -1.41 -13.70 15.30
N ASN A 344 -0.97 -12.87 14.34
CA ASN A 344 -1.85 -11.89 13.71
C ASN A 344 -3.08 -12.55 13.07
N PHE A 345 -2.86 -13.63 12.32
CA PHE A 345 -3.94 -14.35 11.68
C PHE A 345 -4.86 -15.02 12.69
N VAL A 346 -4.33 -15.86 13.59
CA VAL A 346 -5.15 -16.65 14.53
C VAL A 346 -5.91 -15.75 15.52
N GLY A 347 -5.29 -14.67 16.01
CA GLY A 347 -5.94 -13.69 16.88
C GLY A 347 -7.12 -13.01 16.16
N GLY A 348 -6.90 -12.53 14.94
CA GLY A 348 -7.96 -11.97 14.12
C GLY A 348 -9.04 -12.99 13.75
N TRP A 349 -8.64 -14.20 13.35
CA TRP A 349 -9.56 -15.27 12.96
C TRP A 349 -10.48 -15.67 14.11
N ASN A 350 -9.93 -15.99 15.28
CA ASN A 350 -10.70 -16.48 16.43
C ASN A 350 -11.64 -15.43 17.02
N LEU A 351 -11.40 -14.14 16.77
CA LEU A 351 -12.30 -13.06 17.17
C LEU A 351 -13.63 -13.08 16.41
N PHE A 352 -13.60 -13.46 15.12
CA PHE A 352 -14.78 -13.41 14.24
C PHE A 352 -15.28 -14.80 13.81
N ALA A 353 -14.45 -15.83 13.90
CA ALA A 353 -14.80 -17.19 13.50
C ALA A 353 -15.86 -17.79 14.44
N PRO A 354 -16.88 -18.47 13.90
CA PRO A 354 -17.81 -19.22 14.73
C PRO A 354 -17.07 -20.34 15.48
N PRO A 355 -17.57 -20.82 16.63
CA PRO A 355 -16.87 -21.79 17.48
C PRO A 355 -16.34 -23.03 16.75
N LYS A 356 -17.08 -23.54 15.76
CA LYS A 356 -16.71 -24.70 14.94
C LYS A 356 -15.48 -24.48 14.04
N LEU A 357 -15.11 -23.23 13.78
CA LEU A 357 -14.02 -22.84 12.88
C LEU A 357 -12.82 -22.26 13.62
N GLN A 358 -12.86 -22.14 14.95
CA GLN A 358 -11.73 -21.57 15.69
C GLN A 358 -10.44 -22.37 15.42
N ALA A 359 -9.36 -21.64 15.19
CA ALA A 359 -8.03 -22.17 14.93
C ALA A 359 -7.25 -22.30 16.24
N THR A 360 -6.42 -23.34 16.34
CA THR A 360 -5.50 -23.51 17.47
C THR A 360 -4.26 -22.65 17.27
N GLU A 361 -3.96 -21.80 18.25
CA GLU A 361 -2.73 -21.01 18.24
C GLU A 361 -1.52 -21.87 18.64
N LEU A 362 -0.56 -22.03 17.73
CA LEU A 362 0.81 -22.46 18.05
C LEU A 362 1.56 -21.30 18.71
N LYS A 363 1.67 -21.36 20.05
CA LYS A 363 2.32 -20.31 20.86
C LYS A 363 3.85 -20.29 20.70
N ASP A 364 4.43 -21.47 20.56
CA ASP A 364 5.87 -21.65 20.34
C ASP A 364 6.17 -21.60 18.84
N LEU A 365 7.40 -21.19 18.52
CA LEU A 365 7.90 -21.25 17.16
C LEU A 365 8.07 -22.73 16.75
N PRO A 366 7.45 -23.19 15.65
CA PRO A 366 7.63 -24.55 15.16
C PRO A 366 9.12 -24.87 14.93
N SER A 367 9.57 -26.03 15.41
CA SER A 367 11.01 -26.32 15.55
C SER A 367 11.73 -26.60 14.23
N ARG A 368 10.96 -26.84 13.15
CA ARG A 368 11.50 -27.14 11.82
C ARG A 368 11.29 -26.03 10.81
N ILE A 369 10.90 -24.82 11.25
CA ILE A 369 10.82 -23.65 10.37
C ILE A 369 12.17 -23.45 9.65
N PRO A 370 12.17 -23.40 8.31
CA PRO A 370 13.38 -23.10 7.57
C PRO A 370 13.92 -21.74 8.03
N SER A 371 15.18 -21.72 8.46
CA SER A 371 15.83 -20.51 8.96
C SER A 371 17.22 -20.42 8.35
N GLY A 372 17.62 -19.20 8.00
CA GLY A 372 18.99 -18.90 7.58
C GLY A 372 19.94 -18.78 8.77
N GLU A 373 21.17 -18.34 8.49
CA GLU A 373 22.14 -17.99 9.52
C GLU A 373 21.64 -16.80 10.35
N ASP A 374 21.84 -16.85 11.67
CA ASP A 374 21.52 -15.75 12.56
C ASP A 374 22.52 -14.60 12.36
N ASN A 375 22.14 -13.64 11.50
CA ASN A 375 22.93 -12.44 11.21
C ASN A 375 22.33 -11.21 11.90
N PRO A 376 22.99 -10.61 12.91
CA PRO A 376 22.47 -9.42 13.60
C PRO A 376 22.39 -8.17 12.71
N ALA A 377 23.08 -8.16 11.56
CA ALA A 377 22.95 -7.09 10.57
C ALA A 377 21.73 -7.27 9.65
N GLN A 378 21.03 -8.41 9.75
CA GLN A 378 19.83 -8.74 8.98
C GLN A 378 18.71 -9.20 9.90
N GLN A 379 17.89 -8.24 10.32
CA GLN A 379 16.77 -8.48 11.22
C GLN A 379 15.46 -8.19 10.51
N VAL A 380 14.41 -8.91 10.92
CA VAL A 380 13.05 -8.75 10.42
C VAL A 380 12.11 -8.55 11.60
N GLN A 381 11.21 -7.58 11.49
CA GLN A 381 10.18 -7.27 12.47
C GLN A 381 8.83 -7.10 11.77
N ILE A 382 7.80 -7.76 12.29
CA ILE A 382 6.42 -7.55 11.84
C ILE A 382 5.74 -6.57 12.79
N VAL A 383 5.23 -5.47 12.24
CA VAL A 383 4.55 -4.39 12.98
C VAL A 383 3.14 -4.19 12.46
N ARG A 384 2.25 -3.64 13.30
CA ARG A 384 0.83 -3.45 12.99
C ARG A 384 0.31 -2.09 13.44
N THR A 385 -0.76 -1.67 12.79
CA THR A 385 -1.80 -0.85 13.40
C THR A 385 -2.97 -1.80 13.64
N GLN A 386 -3.47 -1.90 14.87
CA GLN A 386 -4.54 -2.86 15.20
C GLN A 386 -5.42 -2.33 16.31
N ALA A 387 -6.66 -1.98 15.97
CA ALA A 387 -7.60 -1.34 16.88
C ALA A 387 -7.94 -2.20 18.10
N HIS A 388 -8.29 -3.47 17.90
CA HIS A 388 -8.66 -4.39 18.98
C HIS A 388 -7.55 -4.59 20.03
N GLU A 389 -6.29 -4.50 19.61
CA GLU A 389 -5.11 -4.73 20.44
C GLU A 389 -4.42 -3.41 20.84
N ARG A 390 -4.98 -2.27 20.42
CA ARG A 390 -4.44 -0.92 20.66
C ARG A 390 -2.98 -0.76 20.21
N GLU A 391 -2.62 -1.44 19.13
CA GLU A 391 -1.25 -1.44 18.61
C GLU A 391 -1.07 -0.34 17.55
N LYS A 392 0.01 0.44 17.66
CA LYS A 392 0.48 1.42 16.64
C LYS A 392 1.98 1.28 16.38
N THR A 393 2.47 0.05 16.27
CA THR A 393 3.91 -0.22 16.07
C THR A 393 4.38 0.21 14.68
N ILE A 394 3.48 0.28 13.69
CA ILE A 394 3.81 0.85 12.37
C ILE A 394 4.23 2.32 12.48
N LYS A 395 3.40 3.16 13.12
CA LYS A 395 3.72 4.58 13.35
C LYS A 395 5.07 4.71 14.06
N LYS A 396 5.27 3.95 15.16
CA LYS A 396 6.53 3.93 15.89
C LYS A 396 7.73 3.56 15.00
N LEU A 397 7.59 2.55 14.13
CA LEU A 397 8.66 2.09 13.24
C LEU A 397 9.05 3.16 12.20
N TYR A 398 8.08 3.82 11.57
CA TYR A 398 8.34 4.91 10.62
C TYR A 398 9.11 6.05 11.29
N TYR A 399 8.73 6.43 12.51
CA TYR A 399 9.38 7.51 13.26
C TYR A 399 10.77 7.11 13.73
N GLN A 400 10.92 5.86 14.19
CA GLN A 400 12.21 5.28 14.59
C GLN A 400 13.19 5.31 13.42
N ALA A 401 12.83 4.72 12.28
CA ALA A 401 13.72 4.62 11.12
C ALA A 401 14.15 5.99 10.58
N THR A 402 13.21 6.92 10.47
CA THR A 402 13.50 8.28 9.95
C THR A 402 14.36 9.12 10.89
N SER A 403 14.32 8.89 12.21
CA SER A 403 15.21 9.58 13.17
C SER A 403 16.69 9.26 12.96
N PHE A 404 16.99 8.11 12.35
CA PHE A 404 18.36 7.69 12.02
C PHE A 404 18.80 8.00 10.60
N ALA A 405 17.94 8.54 9.74
CA ALA A 405 18.28 8.87 8.36
C ALA A 405 19.42 9.91 8.29
N ARG A 406 20.42 9.68 7.43
CA ARG A 406 21.61 10.54 7.28
C ARG A 406 21.88 10.96 5.85
N ASN A 407 21.67 10.09 4.87
CA ASN A 407 21.98 10.34 3.46
C ASN A 407 20.69 10.55 2.66
N TYR A 408 19.75 9.61 2.76
CA TYR A 408 18.49 9.67 2.05
C TYR A 408 17.34 8.92 2.73
N ILE A 409 16.13 9.37 2.41
CA ILE A 409 14.88 8.64 2.62
C ILE A 409 14.20 8.53 1.26
N TYR A 410 13.84 7.33 0.87
CA TYR A 410 13.04 7.07 -0.32
C TYR A 410 11.67 6.52 0.08
N MET A 411 10.59 7.07 -0.45
CA MET A 411 9.23 6.62 -0.17
C MET A 411 8.40 6.49 -1.44
N GLU A 412 7.73 5.36 -1.60
CA GLU A 412 6.55 5.26 -2.45
C GLU A 412 5.34 5.04 -1.57
N ASN A 413 4.33 5.90 -1.71
CA ASN A 413 3.11 5.75 -0.95
C ASN A 413 1.89 6.13 -1.78
N GLN A 414 0.83 5.33 -1.72
CA GLN A 414 -0.46 5.65 -2.34
C GLN A 414 -1.02 6.98 -1.83
N TYR A 415 -0.79 7.25 -0.55
CA TYR A 415 -1.27 8.46 0.11
C TYR A 415 -0.14 9.11 0.88
N PHE A 416 0.00 10.42 0.71
CA PHE A 416 0.99 11.20 1.43
C PHE A 416 0.32 12.46 1.98
N PHE A 417 -0.62 12.24 2.89
CA PHE A 417 -1.45 13.29 3.46
C PHE A 417 -1.46 13.26 5.00
N TYR A 418 -0.29 12.99 5.58
CA TYR A 418 -0.03 12.98 7.01
C TYR A 418 1.04 14.02 7.41
N PRO A 419 0.64 15.30 7.62
CA PRO A 419 1.57 16.39 7.90
C PRO A 419 2.40 16.20 9.18
N GLU A 420 1.89 15.42 10.15
CA GLU A 420 2.63 15.05 11.35
C GLU A 420 3.97 14.39 11.02
N PHE A 421 4.01 13.50 10.01
CA PHE A 421 5.24 12.86 9.59
C PHE A 421 6.22 13.84 8.93
N ALA A 422 5.73 14.76 8.10
CA ALA A 422 6.59 15.79 7.50
C ALA A 422 7.23 16.67 8.59
N ARG A 423 6.47 17.08 9.60
CA ARG A 423 7.00 17.80 10.76
C ARG A 423 7.99 16.97 11.56
N HIS A 424 7.73 15.68 11.78
CA HIS A 424 8.65 14.77 12.45
C HIS A 424 10.00 14.72 11.73
N VAL A 425 10.02 14.53 10.40
CA VAL A 425 11.28 14.52 9.61
C VAL A 425 12.06 15.82 9.78
N LYS A 426 11.38 16.99 9.73
CA LYS A 426 12.03 18.29 9.97
C LYS A 426 12.59 18.40 11.39
N GLN A 427 11.83 17.96 12.39
CA GLN A 427 12.25 18.01 13.79
C GLN A 427 13.46 17.11 14.06
N GLU A 428 13.47 15.88 13.56
CA GLU A 428 14.62 14.98 13.69
C GLU A 428 15.85 15.53 12.97
N ARG A 429 15.63 16.17 11.82
CA ARG A 429 16.70 16.83 11.09
C ARG A 429 17.29 18.02 11.85
N GLN A 430 16.44 18.86 12.46
CA GLN A 430 16.90 19.95 13.34
C GLN A 430 17.69 19.41 14.53
N LYS A 431 17.20 18.35 15.19
CA LYS A 431 17.93 17.69 16.30
C LYS A 431 19.31 17.21 15.86
N PHE A 432 19.43 16.64 14.66
CA PHE A 432 20.72 16.24 14.10
C PHE A 432 21.65 17.45 13.89
N HIS A 433 21.15 18.57 13.36
CA HIS A 433 21.92 19.80 13.18
C HIS A 433 22.38 20.42 14.51
N ASP A 434 21.50 20.47 15.51
CA ASP A 434 21.83 20.94 16.85
C ASP A 434 22.91 20.06 17.49
N ALA A 435 22.77 18.74 17.36
CA ALA A 435 23.76 17.79 17.84
C ALA A 435 25.08 17.91 17.08
N TRP A 436 25.05 18.11 15.76
CA TRP A 436 26.24 18.36 14.95
C TRP A 436 27.00 19.60 15.42
N ALA A 437 26.31 20.72 15.58
CA ALA A 437 26.95 21.96 16.03
C ALA A 437 27.55 21.82 17.42
N LYS A 438 26.82 21.17 18.33
CA LYS A 438 27.28 20.95 19.71
C LYS A 438 28.42 19.95 19.83
N LEU A 439 28.33 18.80 19.16
CA LEU A 439 29.24 17.67 19.36
C LEU A 439 30.42 17.67 18.40
N ALA A 440 30.23 18.08 17.14
CA ALA A 440 31.30 18.19 16.16
C ALA A 440 32.04 19.54 16.25
N ASN A 441 31.49 20.52 16.99
CA ASN A 441 32.00 21.89 17.10
C ASN A 441 32.22 22.55 15.72
N LYS A 442 31.23 22.37 14.83
CA LYS A 442 31.19 22.92 13.47
C LYS A 442 29.91 23.70 13.24
N PRO A 443 29.85 24.66 12.31
CA PRO A 443 28.61 25.28 11.88
C PRO A 443 27.55 24.23 11.49
N GLN A 444 26.27 24.50 11.77
CA GLN A 444 25.14 23.64 11.34
C GLN A 444 25.11 23.45 9.82
N GLN A 445 25.53 24.49 9.09
CA GLN A 445 25.65 24.50 7.63
C GLN A 445 26.57 23.41 7.07
N ASP A 446 27.55 22.96 7.87
CA ASP A 446 28.50 21.91 7.48
C ASP A 446 27.91 20.50 7.64
N ALA A 447 26.72 20.38 8.23
CA ALA A 447 26.06 19.10 8.42
C ALA A 447 25.68 18.49 7.06
N PRO A 448 25.97 17.20 6.80
CA PRO A 448 25.71 16.58 5.50
C PRO A 448 24.23 16.59 5.15
N MET A 449 23.90 16.90 3.90
CA MET A 449 22.52 17.00 3.40
C MET A 449 21.76 15.68 3.49
N LEU A 450 20.48 15.75 3.89
CA LEU A 450 19.53 14.65 3.79
C LEU A 450 18.69 14.83 2.52
N HIS A 451 18.56 13.77 1.71
CA HIS A 451 17.81 13.78 0.46
C HIS A 451 16.51 12.96 0.61
N LEU A 452 15.36 13.63 0.56
CA LEU A 452 14.05 13.00 0.61
C LEU A 452 13.48 12.87 -0.80
N PHE A 453 13.21 11.63 -1.20
CA PHE A 453 12.54 11.26 -2.44
C PHE A 453 11.15 10.72 -2.10
N VAL A 454 10.11 11.30 -2.66
CA VAL A 454 8.72 10.84 -2.48
C VAL A 454 8.11 10.59 -3.85
N VAL A 455 7.49 9.44 -4.04
CA VAL A 455 6.74 9.09 -5.25
C VAL A 455 5.29 8.78 -4.85
N ILE A 456 4.35 9.57 -5.38
CA ILE A 456 2.93 9.52 -5.02
C ILE A 456 2.06 9.62 -6.28
N PRO A 457 0.85 9.02 -6.29
CA PRO A 457 -0.12 9.24 -7.37
C PRO A 457 -0.84 10.57 -7.15
N HIS A 458 -1.69 10.98 -8.10
CA HIS A 458 -2.62 12.08 -7.80
C HIS A 458 -3.62 11.68 -6.71
N PRO A 459 -4.07 12.65 -5.89
CA PRO A 459 -5.24 12.47 -5.03
C PRO A 459 -6.43 11.98 -5.85
N GLN A 460 -7.03 10.85 -5.48
CA GLN A 460 -8.06 10.20 -6.29
C GLN A 460 -9.39 10.95 -6.18
N ASP A 461 -9.66 11.51 -5.01
CA ASP A 461 -10.82 12.35 -4.75
C ASP A 461 -10.40 13.77 -4.30
N PRO A 462 -11.13 14.83 -4.70
CA PRO A 462 -10.85 16.18 -4.28
C PRO A 462 -10.71 16.41 -2.76
N GLY A 463 -11.38 15.65 -1.90
CA GLY A 463 -11.26 15.82 -0.45
C GLY A 463 -9.97 15.30 0.17
N MET A 464 -9.10 14.64 -0.61
CA MET A 464 -7.72 14.34 -0.20
C MET A 464 -6.74 15.48 -0.50
N ILE A 465 -7.09 16.39 -1.41
CA ILE A 465 -6.26 17.51 -1.85
C ILE A 465 -5.75 18.33 -0.65
N PRO A 466 -6.59 18.71 0.35
CA PRO A 466 -6.12 19.60 1.42
C PRO A 466 -5.00 19.00 2.27
N ARG A 467 -5.14 17.76 2.77
CA ARG A 467 -4.09 17.13 3.59
C ARG A 467 -2.85 16.73 2.78
N THR A 468 -3.03 16.42 1.50
CA THR A 468 -1.90 16.18 0.59
C THR A 468 -1.10 17.47 0.43
N TYR A 469 -1.78 18.58 0.13
CA TYR A 469 -1.18 19.91 0.07
C TYR A 469 -0.46 20.25 1.38
N ASP A 470 -1.10 20.04 2.54
CA ASP A 470 -0.49 20.37 3.82
C ASP A 470 0.82 19.58 4.04
N SER A 471 0.85 18.30 3.66
CA SER A 471 2.06 17.47 3.79
C SER A 471 3.17 17.93 2.83
N LEU A 472 2.83 18.26 1.58
CA LEU A 472 3.80 18.74 0.59
C LEU A 472 4.30 20.16 0.93
N ALA A 473 3.43 21.03 1.44
CA ALA A 473 3.78 22.38 1.86
C ALA A 473 4.75 22.38 3.05
N GLU A 474 4.58 21.47 4.02
CA GLU A 474 5.54 21.28 5.12
C GLU A 474 6.94 20.90 4.62
N LEU A 475 7.02 20.28 3.44
CA LEU A 475 8.24 19.85 2.75
C LEU A 475 8.66 20.79 1.60
N GLY A 476 8.08 21.99 1.53
CA GLY A 476 8.45 23.05 0.59
C GLY A 476 7.93 22.91 -0.84
N HIS A 477 7.01 21.98 -1.08
CA HIS A 477 6.37 21.71 -2.38
C HIS A 477 4.93 22.23 -2.46
N SER A 478 4.65 23.41 -1.89
CA SER A 478 3.32 24.03 -2.00
C SER A 478 2.97 24.42 -3.45
N ASP A 479 3.99 24.72 -4.26
CA ASP A 479 3.90 25.07 -5.68
C ASP A 479 3.43 23.92 -6.56
N ALA A 480 3.74 22.67 -6.17
CA ALA A 480 3.25 21.46 -6.83
C ALA A 480 1.72 21.33 -6.77
N MET A 481 1.05 22.04 -5.86
CA MET A 481 -0.42 22.00 -5.68
C MET A 481 -1.03 23.40 -5.73
N LYS A 482 -0.74 24.12 -6.83
CA LYS A 482 -1.04 25.55 -6.99
C LYS A 482 -2.51 25.92 -6.73
N GLY A 483 -3.46 25.09 -7.18
CA GLY A 483 -4.89 25.36 -6.97
C GLY A 483 -5.23 25.48 -5.48
N GLN A 484 -4.73 24.56 -4.67
CA GLN A 484 -4.89 24.59 -3.22
C GLN A 484 -4.06 25.71 -2.58
N SER A 485 -2.82 25.91 -3.01
CA SER A 485 -1.96 27.02 -2.55
C SER A 485 -2.66 28.38 -2.69
N ASP A 486 -3.31 28.63 -3.83
CA ASP A 486 -4.03 29.88 -4.10
C ASP A 486 -5.19 30.09 -3.11
N LEU A 487 -5.88 29.03 -2.68
CA LEU A 487 -6.94 29.13 -1.66
C LEU A 487 -6.36 29.51 -0.29
N VAL A 488 -5.22 28.95 0.08
CA VAL A 488 -4.51 29.25 1.32
C VAL A 488 -4.01 30.69 1.32
N SER A 489 -3.31 31.12 0.28
CA SER A 489 -2.77 32.48 0.18
C SER A 489 -3.87 33.54 0.18
N LYS A 490 -5.05 33.22 -0.38
CA LYS A 490 -6.24 34.10 -0.35
C LYS A 490 -7.05 34.00 0.95
N LYS A 491 -6.58 33.24 1.95
CA LYS A 491 -7.23 33.01 3.24
C LYS A 491 -8.66 32.47 3.12
N LYS A 492 -8.91 31.65 2.09
CA LYS A 492 -10.18 30.94 1.90
C LYS A 492 -10.24 29.62 2.65
N VAL A 493 -9.07 29.05 2.98
CA VAL A 493 -8.90 27.83 3.77
C VAL A 493 -7.78 28.08 4.77
N TYR A 494 -7.90 27.50 5.97
CA TYR A 494 -6.93 27.64 7.06
C TYR A 494 -6.37 26.28 7.48
N GLN A 495 -5.06 26.22 7.70
CA GLN A 495 -4.35 25.04 8.20
C GLN A 495 -4.12 25.21 9.69
N THR A 496 -4.98 24.60 10.50
CA THR A 496 -4.90 24.71 11.97
C THR A 496 -4.53 23.37 12.58
N TYR A 497 -3.25 23.22 12.93
CA TYR A 497 -2.65 22.02 13.49
C TYR A 497 -2.15 22.32 14.90
N LYS A 498 -2.98 22.08 15.93
CA LYS A 498 -2.65 22.51 17.29
C LYS A 498 -1.83 21.47 18.05
N ASN A 499 -0.73 21.89 18.66
CA ASN A 499 -0.03 21.07 19.67
C ASN A 499 -0.78 21.07 21.02
N ASP A 500 -0.24 20.36 22.01
CA ASP A 500 -0.78 20.29 23.38
C ASP A 500 -0.89 21.66 24.10
N ARG A 501 -0.20 22.70 23.59
CA ARG A 501 -0.26 24.08 24.10
C ARG A 501 -1.27 24.95 23.33
N GLY A 502 -1.92 24.40 22.30
CA GLY A 502 -2.85 25.11 21.43
C GLY A 502 -2.18 25.95 20.34
N GLU A 503 -0.86 25.86 20.17
CA GLU A 503 -0.10 26.59 19.16
C GLU A 503 -0.23 25.89 17.81
N ASN A 504 -0.43 26.66 16.73
CA ASN A 504 -0.43 26.10 15.38
C ASN A 504 0.99 25.63 15.04
N THR A 505 1.13 24.39 14.61
CA THR A 505 2.40 23.73 14.26
C THR A 505 2.66 23.70 12.76
N PHE A 506 1.66 24.10 11.96
CA PHE A 506 1.80 24.17 10.52
C PHE A 506 2.65 25.37 10.09
N HIS A 507 3.89 25.08 9.68
CA HIS A 507 4.90 26.06 9.34
C HIS A 507 5.62 25.63 8.05
N PRO A 508 4.98 25.81 6.88
CA PRO A 508 5.61 25.50 5.61
C PRO A 508 6.81 26.42 5.39
N GLN A 509 7.88 25.84 4.86
CA GLN A 509 9.13 26.51 4.50
C GLN A 509 9.39 26.23 3.03
N SER A 510 10.02 27.15 2.30
CA SER A 510 10.44 26.86 0.91
C SER A 510 11.52 25.77 0.86
N LEU A 511 11.70 25.15 -0.31
CA LEU A 511 12.80 24.20 -0.53
C LEU A 511 14.17 24.80 -0.20
N GLN A 512 14.39 26.07 -0.58
CA GLN A 512 15.63 26.77 -0.29
C GLN A 512 15.82 26.97 1.22
N GLU A 513 14.76 27.37 1.95
CA GLU A 513 14.82 27.51 3.40
C GLU A 513 15.10 26.17 4.10
N LEU A 514 14.45 25.07 3.69
CA LEU A 514 14.71 23.74 4.24
C LEU A 514 16.16 23.30 4.02
N GLN A 515 16.70 23.57 2.83
CA GLN A 515 18.09 23.29 2.51
C GLN A 515 19.06 24.13 3.35
N ASP A 516 18.82 25.44 3.47
CA ASP A 516 19.76 26.34 4.12
C ASP A 516 19.74 26.25 5.65
N THR A 517 18.57 25.92 6.23
CA THR A 517 18.40 25.90 7.70
C THR A 517 18.65 24.53 8.32
N ILE A 518 18.17 23.47 7.68
CA ILE A 518 18.23 22.10 8.21
C ILE A 518 18.83 21.12 7.22
N GLY A 519 19.43 21.58 6.12
CA GLY A 519 20.10 20.72 5.15
C GLY A 519 19.20 19.59 4.63
N LEU A 520 17.94 19.88 4.33
CA LEU A 520 16.97 18.93 3.79
C LEU A 520 16.65 19.29 2.33
N LYS A 521 16.93 18.38 1.41
CA LYS A 521 16.50 18.45 0.01
C LYS A 521 15.31 17.53 -0.21
N VAL A 522 14.30 18.00 -0.93
CA VAL A 522 13.07 17.24 -1.18
C VAL A 522 12.76 17.22 -2.68
N THR A 523 12.49 16.04 -3.23
CA THR A 523 11.95 15.86 -4.57
C THR A 523 10.68 15.00 -4.51
N ILE A 524 9.63 15.43 -5.21
CA ILE A 524 8.34 14.74 -5.27
C ILE A 524 8.05 14.38 -6.71
N ALA A 525 7.91 13.08 -6.98
CA ALA A 525 7.62 12.55 -8.30
C ALA A 525 6.23 11.92 -8.35
N ARG A 526 5.69 11.85 -9.56
CA ARG A 526 4.62 10.93 -9.96
C ARG A 526 5.13 10.04 -11.07
N LEU A 527 4.46 8.91 -11.30
CA LEU A 527 4.81 8.01 -12.39
C LEU A 527 3.81 8.09 -13.54
N ARG A 528 4.31 8.18 -14.77
CA ARG A 528 3.52 7.98 -15.99
C ARG A 528 4.28 7.11 -16.98
N THR A 529 3.54 6.28 -17.70
CA THR A 529 4.05 5.57 -18.88
C THR A 529 3.66 6.33 -20.14
N SER A 530 4.40 6.10 -21.24
CA SER A 530 4.16 6.75 -22.53
C SER A 530 4.14 5.72 -23.67
N GLY A 531 3.37 6.00 -24.73
CA GLY A 531 3.21 5.07 -25.84
C GLY A 531 2.13 5.49 -26.82
N MET A 532 2.10 4.85 -27.98
CA MET A 532 1.11 5.15 -29.02
C MET A 532 -0.24 4.46 -28.71
N VAL A 533 -1.32 5.23 -28.65
CA VAL A 533 -2.71 4.75 -28.57
C VAL A 533 -3.49 5.38 -29.71
N SER A 534 -4.13 4.55 -30.54
CA SER A 534 -4.94 5.02 -31.69
C SER A 534 -4.22 6.03 -32.59
N GLY A 535 -2.92 5.86 -32.80
CA GLY A 535 -2.10 6.74 -33.64
C GLY A 535 -1.68 8.06 -32.99
N GLN A 536 -1.91 8.25 -31.68
CA GLN A 536 -1.50 9.44 -30.92
C GLN A 536 -0.55 9.05 -29.78
N MET A 537 0.40 9.93 -29.46
CA MET A 537 1.24 9.76 -28.27
C MET A 537 0.38 9.99 -27.03
N ALA A 538 0.33 8.99 -26.15
CA ALA A 538 -0.43 9.00 -24.92
C ALA A 538 0.49 8.95 -23.70
N TYR A 539 -0.02 9.48 -22.58
CA TYR A 539 0.64 9.42 -21.27
C TYR A 539 -0.38 9.01 -20.23
N ARG A 540 -0.15 7.89 -19.56
CA ARG A 540 -1.07 7.31 -18.57
C ARG A 540 -0.40 7.24 -17.21
N GLU A 541 -1.10 7.62 -16.14
CA GLU A 541 -0.61 7.42 -14.79
C GLU A 541 -0.29 5.94 -14.52
N ILE A 542 0.88 5.70 -13.93
CA ILE A 542 1.18 4.45 -13.24
C ILE A 542 0.77 4.67 -11.80
N TYR A 543 -0.31 4.03 -11.40
CA TYR A 543 -0.88 4.22 -10.09
C TYR A 543 0.02 3.61 -9.02
N ILE A 544 0.57 4.46 -8.16
CA ILE A 544 1.36 4.02 -7.00
C ILE A 544 0.39 3.51 -5.94
N HIS A 545 0.30 2.20 -5.77
CA HIS A 545 -0.37 1.59 -4.62
C HIS A 545 0.63 1.15 -3.53
N ALA A 546 1.92 1.36 -3.76
CA ALA A 546 2.97 1.02 -2.80
C ALA A 546 2.78 1.65 -1.41
N LYS A 547 3.40 1.01 -0.42
CA LYS A 547 3.66 1.53 0.94
C LYS A 547 5.08 1.13 1.34
N LEU A 548 6.04 1.67 0.60
CA LEU A 548 7.47 1.35 0.69
C LEU A 548 8.22 2.55 1.28
N MET A 549 9.12 2.29 2.22
CA MET A 549 10.15 3.24 2.61
C MET A 549 11.51 2.55 2.70
N ILE A 550 12.54 3.20 2.16
CA ILE A 550 13.95 2.78 2.23
C ILE A 550 14.76 3.91 2.84
N VAL A 551 15.65 3.60 3.78
CA VAL A 551 16.52 4.59 4.43
C VAL A 551 17.98 4.13 4.35
N ASP A 552 18.82 5.00 3.80
CA ASP A 552 20.30 4.89 3.78
C ASP A 552 20.88 3.57 3.27
N ASP A 553 20.17 2.83 2.40
CA ASP A 553 20.55 1.47 1.99
C ASP A 553 20.74 0.52 3.19
N VAL A 554 20.07 0.75 4.33
CA VAL A 554 20.16 -0.12 5.52
C VAL A 554 18.80 -0.64 5.96
N PHE A 555 17.76 0.19 5.90
CA PHE A 555 16.43 -0.15 6.39
C PHE A 555 15.40 -0.14 5.25
N VAL A 556 14.46 -1.09 5.30
CA VAL A 556 13.29 -1.15 4.42
C VAL A 556 12.04 -1.41 5.27
N THR A 557 10.93 -0.75 4.95
CA THR A 557 9.60 -1.20 5.35
C THR A 557 8.68 -1.33 4.15
N VAL A 558 7.93 -2.44 4.11
CA VAL A 558 6.90 -2.74 3.09
C VAL A 558 5.66 -3.26 3.80
N GLY A 559 4.47 -2.90 3.35
CA GLY A 559 3.24 -3.47 3.85
C GLY A 559 2.00 -2.78 3.34
N SER A 560 1.00 -2.64 4.20
CA SER A 560 -0.30 -2.10 3.83
C SER A 560 -0.55 -0.66 4.29
N ALA A 561 0.25 -0.15 5.23
CA ALA A 561 0.00 1.15 5.87
C ALA A 561 0.40 2.36 5.01
N ASN A 562 -0.60 3.16 4.66
CA ASN A 562 -0.45 4.42 3.98
C ASN A 562 0.14 5.51 4.89
N MET A 563 0.72 6.55 4.30
CA MET A 563 1.15 7.75 5.04
C MET A 563 -0.02 8.72 5.19
N ASP A 564 -1.03 8.27 5.93
CA ASP A 564 -2.25 9.01 6.27
C ASP A 564 -2.67 8.78 7.74
N GLN A 565 -3.66 9.54 8.19
CA GLN A 565 -4.21 9.40 9.54
C GLN A 565 -4.84 8.01 9.75
N ARG A 566 -5.41 7.40 8.71
CA ARG A 566 -6.15 6.14 8.81
C ARG A 566 -5.26 4.99 9.17
N SER A 567 -4.26 4.72 8.36
CA SER A 567 -3.32 3.62 8.54
C SER A 567 -2.47 3.80 9.79
N MET A 568 -2.19 5.04 10.20
CA MET A 568 -1.42 5.31 11.42
C MET A 568 -2.26 5.22 12.70
N SER A 569 -3.60 5.37 12.61
CA SER A 569 -4.45 5.58 13.81
C SER A 569 -5.66 4.67 13.97
N VAL A 570 -6.22 4.08 12.90
CA VAL A 570 -7.52 3.37 12.98
C VAL A 570 -7.60 2.07 12.17
N ASP A 571 -7.18 2.07 10.91
CA ASP A 571 -7.32 0.90 10.04
C ASP A 571 -6.39 -0.20 10.53
N SER A 572 -6.83 -1.46 10.44
CA SER A 572 -5.92 -2.54 10.79
C SER A 572 -4.91 -2.69 9.65
N GLU A 573 -3.63 -2.53 9.95
CA GLU A 573 -2.54 -2.54 8.98
C GLU A 573 -1.43 -3.50 9.43
N ILE A 574 -0.58 -3.91 8.48
CA ILE A 574 0.59 -4.73 8.77
C ILE A 574 1.75 -4.36 7.84
N ASN A 575 2.93 -4.16 8.42
CA ASN A 575 4.17 -3.95 7.69
C ASN A 575 5.25 -4.91 8.19
N VAL A 576 6.22 -5.17 7.32
CA VAL A 576 7.50 -5.78 7.67
C VAL A 576 8.58 -4.71 7.64
N GLY A 577 9.32 -4.56 8.75
CA GLY A 577 10.56 -3.81 8.83
C GLY A 577 11.74 -4.76 8.69
N VAL A 578 12.72 -4.39 7.85
CA VAL A 578 13.88 -5.21 7.53
C VAL A 578 15.13 -4.36 7.62
N THR A 579 16.19 -4.89 8.24
CA THR A 579 17.55 -4.34 8.14
C THR A 579 18.43 -5.22 7.26
N GLY A 580 19.43 -4.61 6.64
CA GLY A 580 20.47 -5.32 5.91
C GLY A 580 20.84 -4.62 4.62
N GLN A 581 22.13 -4.30 4.49
CA GLN A 581 22.60 -3.46 3.39
C GLN A 581 22.27 -4.04 2.02
N ALA A 582 22.60 -5.31 1.78
CA ALA A 582 22.35 -5.96 0.49
C ALA A 582 20.85 -6.04 0.12
N LEU A 583 19.97 -6.17 1.12
CA LEU A 583 18.52 -6.21 0.91
C LEU A 583 17.98 -4.82 0.55
N ALA A 584 18.37 -3.80 1.31
CA ALA A 584 17.93 -2.43 1.10
C ALA A 584 18.52 -1.82 -0.18
N SER A 585 19.83 -1.93 -0.38
CA SER A 585 20.51 -1.42 -1.57
C SER A 585 20.01 -2.13 -2.83
N GLY A 586 19.86 -3.46 -2.78
CA GLY A 586 19.37 -4.25 -3.92
C GLY A 586 17.95 -3.88 -4.34
N LEU A 587 17.05 -3.66 -3.37
CA LEU A 587 15.69 -3.18 -3.67
C LEU A 587 15.74 -1.77 -4.27
N ARG A 588 16.48 -0.85 -3.67
CA ARG A 588 16.58 0.55 -4.13
C ARG A 588 17.18 0.64 -5.53
N GLU A 589 18.24 -0.11 -5.84
CA GLU A 589 18.85 -0.22 -7.17
C GLU A 589 17.82 -0.64 -8.21
N ARG A 590 17.07 -1.70 -7.88
CA ARG A 590 16.06 -2.26 -8.75
C ARG A 590 14.93 -1.28 -9.04
N VAL A 591 14.44 -0.60 -8.01
CA VAL A 591 13.35 0.37 -8.10
C VAL A 591 13.79 1.61 -8.87
N PHE A 592 14.96 2.19 -8.55
CA PHE A 592 15.48 3.37 -9.24
C PHE A 592 15.79 3.07 -10.71
N SER A 593 16.38 1.91 -10.99
CA SER A 593 16.61 1.43 -12.36
C SER A 593 15.29 1.25 -13.11
N LEU A 594 14.24 0.74 -12.48
CA LEU A 594 12.93 0.57 -13.10
C LEU A 594 12.34 1.92 -13.54
N MET A 595 12.21 2.87 -12.61
CA MET A 595 11.57 4.17 -12.90
C MET A 595 12.39 5.04 -13.84
N SER A 596 13.71 4.83 -13.90
CA SER A 596 14.62 5.60 -14.75
C SER A 596 14.97 4.90 -16.08
N ASN A 597 14.37 3.75 -16.37
CA ASN A 597 14.73 2.92 -17.52
C ASN A 597 16.25 2.61 -17.59
N GLY A 598 16.83 2.23 -16.45
CA GLY A 598 18.22 1.83 -16.30
C GLY A 598 19.23 2.96 -16.10
N LYS A 599 18.80 4.23 -16.17
CA LYS A 599 19.71 5.39 -16.13
C LYS A 599 20.24 5.72 -14.74
N ILE A 600 19.47 5.42 -13.69
CA ILE A 600 19.82 5.70 -12.30
C ILE A 600 20.01 4.37 -11.58
N SER A 601 21.27 3.98 -11.41
CA SER A 601 21.67 2.71 -10.77
C SER A 601 22.89 2.88 -9.85
N ALA A 602 23.38 4.11 -9.67
CA ALA A 602 24.50 4.39 -8.78
C ALA A 602 24.17 4.06 -7.32
N PRO A 603 25.18 3.72 -6.49
CA PRO A 603 25.01 3.62 -5.05
C PRO A 603 24.42 4.93 -4.47
N CYS A 604 23.66 4.82 -3.39
CA CYS A 604 23.07 5.96 -2.70
C CYS A 604 23.77 6.26 -1.37
N ASP A 605 25.07 5.98 -1.29
CA ASP A 605 25.88 6.40 -0.16
C ASP A 605 26.08 7.94 -0.15
N ARG A 606 26.73 8.43 0.90
CA ARG A 606 26.91 9.86 1.15
C ARG A 606 27.57 10.62 -0.01
N ASP A 607 28.50 9.99 -0.73
CA ASP A 607 29.30 10.66 -1.74
C ASP A 607 28.56 10.72 -3.08
N HIS A 608 27.70 9.72 -3.36
CA HIS A 608 26.98 9.58 -4.62
C HIS A 608 25.56 10.15 -4.59
N ILE A 609 24.91 10.20 -3.43
CA ILE A 609 23.51 10.64 -3.32
C ILE A 609 23.22 12.03 -3.91
N PRO A 610 24.12 13.04 -3.84
CA PRO A 610 23.84 14.34 -4.46
C PRO A 610 23.70 14.24 -5.99
N ASP A 611 24.52 13.41 -6.62
CA ASP A 611 24.49 13.19 -8.07
C ASP A 611 23.26 12.37 -8.47
N VAL A 612 22.88 11.37 -7.68
CA VAL A 612 21.63 10.61 -7.87
C VAL A 612 20.42 11.52 -7.76
N PHE A 613 20.37 12.38 -6.74
CA PHE A 613 19.29 13.36 -6.56
C PHE A 613 19.23 14.32 -7.75
N LYS A 614 20.38 14.80 -8.24
CA LYS A 614 20.44 15.64 -9.42
C LYS A 614 19.91 14.91 -10.67
N ALA A 615 20.43 13.71 -10.96
CA ALA A 615 20.02 12.91 -12.11
C ALA A 615 18.53 12.57 -12.10
N TRP A 616 17.97 12.34 -10.91
CA TRP A 616 16.53 12.12 -10.72
C TRP A 616 15.71 13.34 -11.17
N ASN A 617 16.06 14.54 -10.67
CA ASN A 617 15.34 15.76 -11.05
C ASN A 617 15.56 16.11 -12.53
N ASP A 618 16.79 15.99 -13.04
CA ASP A 618 17.09 16.20 -14.46
C ASP A 618 16.23 15.29 -15.36
N LEU A 619 16.02 14.03 -14.96
CA LEU A 619 15.19 13.09 -15.70
C LEU A 619 13.71 13.45 -15.66
N MET A 620 13.21 13.89 -14.51
CA MET A 620 11.83 14.38 -14.38
C MET A 620 11.58 15.57 -15.31
N ASP A 621 12.46 16.57 -15.29
CA ASP A 621 12.35 17.77 -16.12
C ASP A 621 12.45 17.41 -17.61
N HIS A 622 13.37 16.51 -17.96
CA HIS A 622 13.51 16.03 -19.33
C HIS A 622 12.27 15.28 -19.82
N ASN A 623 11.70 14.39 -19.00
CA ASN A 623 10.48 13.69 -19.35
C ASN A 623 9.28 14.63 -19.48
N ASP A 624 9.21 15.69 -18.66
CA ASP A 624 8.15 16.68 -18.80
C ASP A 624 8.29 17.49 -20.10
N ASP A 625 9.52 17.87 -20.48
CA ASP A 625 9.79 18.49 -21.79
C ASP A 625 9.38 17.57 -22.97
N LEU A 626 9.76 16.29 -22.92
CA LEU A 626 9.34 15.30 -23.93
C LEU A 626 7.81 15.20 -23.99
N ARG A 627 7.15 15.15 -22.83
CA ARG A 627 5.69 15.09 -22.72
C ARG A 627 5.03 16.28 -23.39
N GLN A 628 5.49 17.50 -23.08
CA GLN A 628 5.00 18.75 -23.67
C GLN A 628 5.20 18.80 -25.19
N HIS A 629 6.21 18.11 -25.71
CA HIS A 629 6.48 17.98 -27.15
C HIS A 629 5.88 16.72 -27.79
N GLN A 630 4.98 16.01 -27.10
CA GLN A 630 4.30 14.81 -27.61
C GLN A 630 5.26 13.67 -28.02
N LYS A 631 6.37 13.51 -27.28
CA LYS A 631 7.41 12.49 -27.50
C LYS A 631 7.35 11.40 -26.41
N PRO A 632 7.81 10.16 -26.71
CA PRO A 632 7.90 9.12 -25.70
C PRO A 632 8.85 9.56 -24.58
N MET A 633 8.46 9.31 -23.33
CA MET A 633 9.28 9.51 -22.14
C MET A 633 10.38 8.45 -22.05
N GLU A 634 11.48 8.78 -21.36
CA GLU A 634 12.59 7.88 -21.14
C GLU A 634 12.63 7.40 -19.68
N GLY A 635 11.73 6.48 -19.35
CA GLY A 635 11.42 6.06 -17.97
C GLY A 635 10.03 6.54 -17.57
N PHE A 636 9.75 6.51 -16.26
CA PHE A 636 8.41 6.78 -15.73
C PHE A 636 8.30 8.07 -14.91
N LEU A 637 9.44 8.65 -14.53
CA LEU A 637 9.48 9.79 -13.62
C LEU A 637 8.95 11.08 -14.28
N LEU A 638 8.04 11.76 -13.60
CA LEU A 638 7.62 13.13 -13.86
C LEU A 638 7.54 13.92 -12.54
N PRO A 639 7.72 15.25 -12.58
CA PRO A 639 7.42 16.08 -11.43
C PRO A 639 5.97 15.88 -11.00
N PHE A 640 5.73 15.75 -9.70
CA PHE A 640 4.38 15.77 -9.16
C PHE A 640 3.77 17.17 -9.34
N MET A 641 2.57 17.24 -9.92
CA MET A 641 1.81 18.49 -10.04
C MET A 641 0.31 18.18 -10.03
N ASP A 642 -0.46 18.93 -9.24
CA ASP A 642 -1.91 18.90 -9.23
C ASP A 642 -2.48 20.34 -9.21
N GLN A 643 -3.24 20.72 -10.23
CA GLN A 643 -3.80 22.07 -10.35
C GLN A 643 -5.17 22.22 -9.71
N ARG A 644 -5.77 21.14 -9.21
CA ARG A 644 -7.11 21.15 -8.61
C ARG A 644 -7.08 21.81 -7.22
N SER A 645 -8.26 22.19 -6.74
CA SER A 645 -8.42 22.86 -5.44
C SER A 645 -9.70 22.41 -4.74
N LYS A 646 -9.69 22.21 -3.42
CA LYS A 646 -10.85 21.82 -2.62
C LYS A 646 -10.82 22.46 -1.23
N THR A 647 -11.99 22.78 -0.69
CA THR A 647 -12.13 23.38 0.65
C THR A 647 -12.55 22.40 1.73
N VAL A 648 -13.05 21.22 1.34
CA VAL A 648 -13.54 20.19 2.25
C VAL A 648 -12.50 19.09 2.32
N LEU A 649 -12.18 18.67 3.55
CA LEU A 649 -11.37 17.49 3.80
C LEU A 649 -12.25 16.30 4.14
N HIS A 650 -11.81 15.10 3.75
CA HIS A 650 -12.24 13.88 4.39
C HIS A 650 -11.08 12.92 4.63
N ALA A 651 -11.05 12.32 5.82
CA ALA A 651 -10.05 11.31 6.23
C ALA A 651 -10.31 9.95 5.62
N SER A 652 -11.56 9.65 5.29
CA SER A 652 -11.82 8.55 4.38
C SER A 652 -11.41 9.04 3.02
N ILE A 653 -10.73 8.20 2.28
CA ILE A 653 -10.91 8.24 0.85
C ILE A 653 -12.41 7.97 0.63
N ASP A 654 -13.18 8.93 0.11
CA ASP A 654 -14.34 8.53 -0.70
C ASP A 654 -13.69 7.71 -1.79
N THR A 655 -13.78 6.39 -1.65
CA THR A 655 -13.25 5.57 -2.72
C THR A 655 -14.10 5.84 -3.89
N PRO A 656 -13.49 6.22 -5.03
CA PRO A 656 -14.26 6.37 -6.23
C PRO A 656 -15.05 5.07 -6.34
N SER A 657 -16.37 5.17 -6.25
CA SER A 657 -17.08 4.28 -7.13
C SER A 657 -16.62 4.73 -8.50
N SER A 658 -16.28 3.77 -9.31
CA SER A 658 -16.38 3.87 -10.76
C SER A 658 -17.66 4.47 -11.36
N THR A 659 -18.56 5.00 -10.53
CA THR A 659 -19.87 5.50 -10.89
C THR A 659 -20.16 6.89 -10.32
N GLU A 660 -19.15 7.69 -9.97
CA GLU A 660 -19.30 9.10 -9.55
C GLU A 660 -19.72 10.02 -10.73
N THR A 661 -20.91 9.77 -11.29
CA THR A 661 -21.83 10.74 -11.90
C THR A 661 -23.23 10.13 -12.03
N ALA A 662 -24.20 10.57 -11.19
CA ALA A 662 -25.58 10.95 -11.57
C ALA A 662 -26.53 10.97 -10.35
N ASN A 663 -26.83 12.16 -9.83
CA ASN A 663 -28.17 12.77 -9.89
C ASN A 663 -28.26 13.98 -8.97
N THR A 664 -28.23 15.16 -9.59
CA THR A 664 -29.04 16.30 -9.12
C THR A 664 -30.51 15.95 -9.32
N ALA A 665 -31.25 15.87 -8.22
CA ALA A 665 -32.65 16.29 -8.13
C ALA A 665 -32.88 16.86 -6.72
#